data_AF-A0A0V8QGI6-F1
#
_entry.id   AF-A0A0V8QGI6-F1
#
_cell.length_a   1.000
_cell.length_b   1.000
_cell.length_c   1.000
_cell.angle_alpha   90.00
_cell.angle_beta   90.00
_cell.angle_gamma   90.00
#
_symmetry.space_group_name_H-M   'P 1'
#
loop_
_entity.id
_entity.type
_entity.pdbx_description
1 polymer ?
#
loop_
_entity_poly.entity_id
_entity_poly.type
_entity_poly.pdbx_seq_one_letter_code
_entity_poly.pdbx_strand_id
1 'polypeptide(L)'
;MEGTRYPDNLVFGLDIGTRSIVGTVGYKDRAGRFKVIAQVVKEHETRAMLDGQIHDIAKVSETIGVVRRELEMEIDRPLTEVCIAAAGRVLKTITVSADYEFSEETEVSDEHIYSLNMIAVEKAYEIIRDNTKSEESNYYCVGYSVIKYLLNGYPITNLEGHKASKISTELLATFLPEEVIDGLYRAVERAGLYVANLTLEPIAAINVAIPEKFRLLNIALVDVGAGTSDICITKDGAIVAYGMMPFAGDEMTELLAKEYLTDFQTAEKIKRSCSKRQITYKDIIGLSNKIEGKAVIAKLKPAMENITKNVAAKIKELNGGKSVSAVFVVGGGGKVPGFTDSLASHLNIAKERVALRGEEVLGQVEFLQEKIKKDSLLVTPIGICLNYYEQKNNFIFVTVNRERVKLYDNDHLTIMDAAMQMGIQNELLFPRRGKALEFYVDGKQKMVRGEQGEAAVVTLNGRPAGINSEIQANDQIEITFSTVGNDAVYEIRQLPEYKGTIEFFFNGKNIICPKFVKVGDELVSEYYSIQNEDKIEILNYYTLKQVLEFMDLPTEGEYYVNNILADMEERVYENFTISSELPEIVLTEAEKTAEKKKPEAKEIPVTVNGTFLTLKNKPAYILVDVLDFYDFDLSEAKGSELIKRVNGMDAEFTTPIEAGAEIEISWKQ
;
A
#
# COMPACT_ATOMS: atom_id res chain seq x y z
N MET A 1 -22.53 -52.68 -0.96
CA MET A 1 -22.76 -51.28 -0.56
C MET A 1 -22.53 -50.46 -1.81
N GLU A 2 -23.59 -49.86 -2.36
CA GLU A 2 -23.46 -48.92 -3.47
C GLU A 2 -22.54 -47.78 -3.00
N GLY A 3 -21.34 -47.70 -3.58
CA GLY A 3 -20.34 -46.72 -3.19
C GLY A 3 -20.89 -45.32 -3.45
N THR A 4 -21.07 -44.55 -2.39
CA THR A 4 -21.47 -43.15 -2.49
C THR A 4 -20.39 -42.43 -3.31
N ARG A 5 -20.68 -42.12 -4.58
CA ARG A 5 -19.73 -41.44 -5.47
C ARG A 5 -19.74 -39.95 -5.15
N TYR A 6 -18.73 -39.49 -4.42
CA TYR A 6 -18.42 -38.07 -4.27
C TYR A 6 -17.41 -37.62 -5.35
N PRO A 7 -17.32 -36.31 -5.67
CA PRO A 7 -16.36 -35.77 -6.64
C PRO A 7 -14.91 -36.10 -6.26
N ASP A 8 -14.00 -36.03 -7.23
CA ASP A 8 -12.58 -36.29 -6.97
C ASP A 8 -11.96 -35.23 -6.04
N ASN A 9 -12.31 -33.96 -6.25
CA ASN A 9 -11.82 -32.86 -5.42
C ASN A 9 -12.64 -32.75 -4.13
N LEU A 10 -12.01 -33.06 -3.02
CA LEU A 10 -12.55 -32.90 -1.67
C LEU A 10 -11.74 -31.83 -0.92
N VAL A 11 -12.42 -31.08 -0.08
CA VAL A 11 -11.78 -30.15 0.84
C VAL A 11 -11.67 -30.82 2.19
N PHE A 12 -10.47 -30.80 2.76
CA PHE A 12 -10.20 -31.23 4.12
C PHE A 12 -9.89 -30.01 4.96
N GLY A 13 -10.78 -29.68 5.90
CA GLY A 13 -10.59 -28.64 6.90
C GLY A 13 -10.23 -29.23 8.26
N LEU A 14 -9.37 -28.54 9.00
CA LEU A 14 -8.89 -28.96 10.30
C LEU A 14 -8.90 -27.75 11.26
N ASP A 15 -9.80 -27.81 12.23
CA ASP A 15 -9.85 -26.90 13.36
C ASP A 15 -8.91 -27.44 14.46
N ILE A 16 -7.78 -26.76 14.69
CA ILE A 16 -6.78 -27.13 15.69
C ILE A 16 -7.08 -26.39 17.00
N GLY A 17 -8.18 -26.79 17.64
CA GLY A 17 -8.60 -26.19 18.90
C GLY A 17 -7.70 -26.55 20.09
N THR A 18 -7.82 -25.76 21.15
CA THR A 18 -7.05 -25.93 22.40
C THR A 18 -7.36 -27.25 23.11
N ARG A 19 -8.61 -27.72 23.01
CA ARG A 19 -9.07 -28.98 23.63
C ARG A 19 -9.05 -30.16 22.68
N SER A 20 -9.41 -29.94 21.42
CA SER A 20 -9.60 -31.00 20.43
C SER A 20 -9.29 -30.50 19.04
N ILE A 21 -8.87 -31.42 18.18
CA ILE A 21 -8.75 -31.23 16.75
C ILE A 21 -10.01 -31.79 16.08
N VAL A 22 -10.66 -30.99 15.23
CA VAL A 22 -11.82 -31.40 14.45
C VAL A 22 -11.45 -31.41 12.97
N GLY A 23 -11.38 -32.60 12.38
CA GLY A 23 -11.17 -32.76 10.95
C GLY A 23 -12.50 -32.94 10.22
N THR A 24 -12.75 -32.16 9.17
CA THR A 24 -13.97 -32.20 8.36
C THR A 24 -13.60 -32.35 6.89
N VAL A 25 -14.21 -33.31 6.20
CA VAL A 25 -14.02 -33.54 4.76
C VAL A 25 -15.35 -33.34 4.04
N GLY A 26 -15.35 -32.54 2.97
CA GLY A 26 -16.56 -32.26 2.22
C GLY A 26 -16.34 -31.59 0.87
N TYR A 27 -17.43 -31.28 0.18
CA TYR A 27 -17.41 -30.59 -1.11
C TYR A 27 -18.63 -29.69 -1.31
N LYS A 28 -18.49 -28.64 -2.12
CA LYS A 28 -19.61 -27.79 -2.54
C LYS A 28 -20.28 -28.40 -3.77
N ASP A 29 -21.60 -28.64 -3.71
CA ASP A 29 -22.37 -29.16 -4.84
C ASP A 29 -22.70 -28.05 -5.86
N ARG A 30 -23.24 -28.43 -7.02
CA ARG A 30 -23.62 -27.48 -8.08
C ARG A 30 -24.72 -26.49 -7.66
N ALA A 31 -25.46 -26.79 -6.60
CA ALA A 31 -26.48 -25.90 -6.04
C ALA A 31 -25.90 -24.96 -4.96
N GLY A 32 -24.58 -25.00 -4.74
CA GLY A 32 -23.88 -24.18 -3.76
C GLY A 32 -23.95 -24.70 -2.32
N ARG A 33 -24.52 -25.88 -2.07
CA ARG A 33 -24.61 -26.47 -0.73
C ARG A 33 -23.34 -27.23 -0.39
N PHE A 34 -22.91 -27.14 0.86
CA PHE A 34 -21.73 -27.87 1.32
C PHE A 34 -22.14 -29.23 1.89
N LYS A 35 -21.59 -30.30 1.31
CA LYS A 35 -21.82 -31.68 1.73
C LYS A 35 -20.64 -32.18 2.54
N VAL A 36 -20.87 -32.45 3.83
CA VAL A 36 -19.89 -33.04 4.73
C VAL A 36 -19.95 -34.55 4.57
N ILE A 37 -18.87 -35.14 4.05
CA ILE A 37 -18.73 -36.58 3.84
C ILE A 37 -18.36 -37.25 5.15
N ALA A 38 -17.32 -36.76 5.82
CA ALA A 38 -16.79 -37.33 7.04
C ALA A 38 -16.32 -36.24 8.00
N GLN A 39 -16.48 -36.48 9.28
CA GLN A 39 -15.91 -35.65 10.33
C GLN A 39 -15.40 -36.51 11.48
N VAL A 40 -14.24 -36.15 12.01
CA VAL A 40 -13.58 -36.83 13.13
C VAL A 40 -13.18 -35.78 14.15
N VAL A 41 -13.43 -36.07 15.42
CA VAL A 41 -13.03 -35.22 16.55
C VAL A 41 -12.07 -36.01 17.43
N LYS A 42 -10.89 -35.45 17.68
CA LYS A 42 -9.92 -36.03 18.62
C LYS A 42 -9.53 -35.02 19.68
N GLU A 43 -9.78 -35.39 20.93
CA GLU A 43 -9.35 -34.58 22.08
C GLU A 43 -7.85 -34.78 22.34
N HIS A 44 -7.12 -33.70 22.67
CA HIS A 44 -5.72 -33.81 23.07
C HIS A 44 -5.59 -34.61 24.37
N GLU A 45 -4.59 -35.48 24.47
CA GLU A 45 -4.33 -36.24 25.70
C GLU A 45 -3.65 -35.39 26.78
N THR A 46 -2.86 -34.40 26.35
CA THR A 46 -2.14 -33.46 27.22
C THR A 46 -2.39 -32.02 26.78
N ARG A 47 -1.95 -31.03 27.56
CA ARG A 47 -2.08 -29.59 27.25
C ARG A 47 -1.04 -29.17 26.18
N ALA A 48 -1.14 -29.77 24.99
CA ALA A 48 -0.25 -29.53 23.84
C ALA A 48 -0.53 -28.19 23.15
N MET A 49 -1.73 -27.66 23.34
CA MET A 49 -2.17 -26.33 22.94
C MET A 49 -2.47 -25.50 24.19
N LEU A 50 -2.17 -24.20 24.14
CA LEU A 50 -2.52 -23.24 25.19
C LEU A 50 -2.88 -21.90 24.55
N ASP A 51 -4.03 -21.34 24.91
CA ASP A 51 -4.49 -20.01 24.45
C ASP A 51 -4.39 -19.79 22.93
N GLY A 52 -4.71 -20.84 22.17
CA GLY A 52 -4.67 -20.85 20.70
C GLY A 52 -3.28 -21.13 20.09
N GLN A 53 -2.23 -21.29 20.89
CA GLN A 53 -0.86 -21.55 20.42
C GLN A 53 -0.44 -23.01 20.64
N ILE A 54 0.41 -23.51 19.74
CA ILE A 54 1.02 -24.84 19.86
C ILE A 54 2.22 -24.76 20.79
N HIS A 55 2.16 -25.46 21.92
CA HIS A 55 3.28 -25.64 22.85
C HIS A 55 4.08 -26.91 22.56
N ASP A 56 3.43 -27.94 21.99
CA ASP A 56 4.07 -29.22 21.65
C ASP A 56 3.69 -29.65 20.23
N ILE A 57 4.52 -29.24 19.27
CA ILE A 57 4.35 -29.55 17.84
C ILE A 57 4.25 -31.06 17.60
N ALA A 58 5.02 -31.87 18.32
CA ALA A 58 5.06 -33.31 18.10
C ALA A 58 3.71 -33.97 18.47
N LYS A 59 3.14 -33.60 19.61
CA LYS A 59 1.85 -34.16 20.07
C LYS A 59 0.66 -33.67 19.25
N VAL A 60 0.66 -32.39 18.87
CA VAL A 60 -0.37 -31.86 17.97
C VAL A 60 -0.31 -32.60 16.64
N SER A 61 0.88 -32.76 16.07
CA SER A 61 1.10 -33.50 14.83
C SER A 61 0.65 -34.96 14.90
N GLU A 62 0.92 -35.67 16.02
CA GLU A 62 0.43 -37.03 16.24
C GLU A 62 -1.10 -37.09 16.23
N THR A 63 -1.75 -36.13 16.90
CA THR A 63 -3.23 -36.03 16.95
C THR A 63 -3.80 -35.74 15.56
N ILE A 64 -3.18 -34.85 14.78
CA ILE A 64 -3.53 -34.59 13.38
C ILE A 64 -3.40 -35.89 12.56
N GLY A 65 -2.32 -36.64 12.74
CA GLY A 65 -2.10 -37.91 12.04
C GLY A 65 -3.14 -38.98 12.39
N VAL A 66 -3.68 -38.98 13.61
CA VAL A 66 -4.83 -39.84 13.98
C VAL A 66 -6.09 -39.39 13.26
N VAL A 67 -6.42 -38.10 13.31
CA VAL A 67 -7.60 -37.53 12.63
C VAL A 67 -7.55 -37.80 11.13
N ARG A 68 -6.40 -37.57 10.47
CA ARG A 68 -6.19 -37.86 9.05
C ARG A 68 -6.49 -39.32 8.75
N ARG A 69 -5.86 -40.26 9.47
CA ARG A 69 -6.02 -41.70 9.22
C ARG A 69 -7.48 -42.16 9.40
N GLU A 70 -8.17 -41.68 10.42
CA GLU A 70 -9.58 -42.02 10.65
C GLU A 70 -10.47 -41.46 9.50
N LEU A 71 -10.21 -40.24 9.03
CA LEU A 71 -10.91 -39.67 7.88
C LEU A 71 -10.61 -40.42 6.57
N GLU A 72 -9.34 -40.73 6.29
CA GLU A 72 -8.91 -41.49 5.11
C GLU A 72 -9.59 -42.87 5.05
N MET A 73 -9.77 -43.53 6.21
CA MET A 73 -10.52 -44.79 6.30
C MET A 73 -12.02 -44.62 6.01
N GLU A 74 -12.65 -43.54 6.49
CA GLU A 74 -14.07 -43.27 6.26
C GLU A 74 -14.37 -42.91 4.80
N ILE A 75 -13.44 -42.22 4.11
CA ILE A 75 -13.64 -41.77 2.72
C ILE A 75 -12.99 -42.67 1.67
N ASP A 76 -12.16 -43.64 2.08
CA ASP A 76 -11.36 -44.53 1.23
C ASP A 76 -10.47 -43.79 0.20
N ARG A 77 -9.85 -42.69 0.64
CA ARG A 77 -8.96 -41.83 -0.18
C ARG A 77 -7.86 -41.20 0.67
N PRO A 78 -6.65 -41.00 0.12
CA PRO A 78 -5.60 -40.27 0.81
C PRO A 78 -5.93 -38.77 0.91
N LEU A 79 -5.48 -38.14 1.98
CA LEU A 79 -5.55 -36.69 2.19
C LEU A 79 -4.12 -36.13 2.23
N THR A 80 -3.80 -35.25 1.28
CA THR A 80 -2.46 -34.65 1.14
C THR A 80 -2.44 -33.17 1.50
N GLU A 81 -3.57 -32.48 1.31
CA GLU A 81 -3.73 -31.05 1.52
C GLU A 81 -4.79 -30.77 2.59
N VAL A 82 -4.59 -29.71 3.38
CA VAL A 82 -5.50 -29.35 4.46
C VAL A 82 -5.69 -27.84 4.57
N CYS A 83 -6.92 -27.43 4.88
CA CYS A 83 -7.28 -26.08 5.26
C CYS A 83 -7.28 -25.99 6.79
N ILE A 84 -6.65 -24.97 7.36
CA ILE A 84 -6.58 -24.75 8.81
C ILE A 84 -7.10 -23.36 9.16
N ALA A 85 -7.38 -23.13 10.43
CA ALA A 85 -7.54 -21.78 10.97
C ALA A 85 -6.51 -21.51 12.05
N ALA A 86 -6.04 -20.27 12.11
CA ALA A 86 -5.26 -19.77 13.21
C ALA A 86 -6.18 -19.18 14.29
N ALA A 87 -5.92 -19.59 15.52
CA ALA A 87 -6.35 -18.95 16.75
C ALA A 87 -5.14 -18.33 17.45
N GLY A 88 -5.33 -17.37 18.35
CA GLY A 88 -4.21 -16.90 19.15
C GLY A 88 -4.52 -15.79 20.12
N ARG A 89 -3.77 -15.77 21.22
CA ARG A 89 -3.85 -14.74 22.28
C ARG A 89 -3.63 -13.30 21.77
N VAL A 90 -2.89 -13.10 20.68
CA VAL A 90 -2.37 -11.79 20.27
C VAL A 90 -2.71 -11.48 18.80
N LEU A 91 -3.99 -11.42 18.48
CA LEU A 91 -4.43 -10.81 17.22
C LEU A 91 -4.33 -9.29 17.35
N LYS A 92 -3.60 -8.64 16.43
CA LYS A 92 -3.56 -7.18 16.33
C LYS A 92 -4.35 -6.74 15.12
N THR A 93 -5.34 -5.87 15.34
CA THR A 93 -6.11 -5.25 14.27
C THR A 93 -5.92 -3.76 14.32
N ILE A 94 -5.77 -3.14 13.15
CA ILE A 94 -5.72 -1.69 13.05
C ILE A 94 -6.60 -1.21 11.90
N THR A 95 -7.35 -0.15 12.17
CA THR A 95 -8.08 0.58 11.15
C THR A 95 -7.24 1.76 10.69
N VAL A 96 -7.07 1.87 9.38
CA VAL A 96 -6.25 2.91 8.74
C VAL A 96 -7.04 3.55 7.62
N SER A 97 -6.71 4.80 7.30
CA SER A 97 -7.25 5.50 6.14
C SER A 97 -6.14 5.83 5.15
N ALA A 98 -6.45 5.66 3.87
CA ALA A 98 -5.59 6.07 2.78
C ALA A 98 -6.37 6.89 1.77
N ASP A 99 -5.61 7.73 1.07
CA ASP A 99 -6.07 8.65 0.05
C ASP A 99 -5.22 8.42 -1.20
N TYR A 100 -5.86 8.53 -2.36
CA TYR A 100 -5.22 8.57 -3.66
C TYR A 100 -5.79 9.78 -4.42
N GLU A 101 -4.92 10.73 -4.75
CA GLU A 101 -5.28 11.97 -5.43
C GLU A 101 -4.83 11.91 -6.89
N PHE A 102 -5.76 12.21 -7.79
CA PHE A 102 -5.48 12.27 -9.22
C PHE A 102 -5.01 13.68 -9.61
N SER A 103 -4.11 13.76 -10.59
CA SER A 103 -3.64 15.04 -11.13
C SER A 103 -4.71 15.82 -11.88
N GLU A 104 -5.70 15.11 -12.40
CA GLU A 104 -6.88 15.63 -13.09
C GLU A 104 -8.07 14.68 -12.86
N GLU A 105 -9.27 15.09 -13.24
CA GLU A 105 -10.46 14.25 -13.09
C GLU A 105 -10.32 12.96 -13.93
N THR A 106 -10.16 11.83 -13.25
CA THR A 106 -9.78 10.55 -13.84
C THR A 106 -10.86 9.51 -13.60
N GLU A 107 -11.12 8.64 -14.58
CA GLU A 107 -11.97 7.46 -14.40
C GLU A 107 -11.22 6.41 -13.56
N VAL A 108 -11.82 6.00 -12.46
CA VAL A 108 -11.20 5.12 -11.49
C VAL A 108 -11.20 3.69 -12.04
N SER A 109 -10.02 3.12 -12.26
CA SER A 109 -9.82 1.72 -12.64
C SER A 109 -9.59 0.84 -11.41
N ASP A 110 -9.67 -0.47 -11.58
CA ASP A 110 -9.28 -1.45 -10.57
C ASP A 110 -7.85 -1.25 -10.07
N GLU A 111 -6.94 -0.82 -10.95
CA GLU A 111 -5.55 -0.53 -10.59
C GLU A 111 -5.42 0.63 -9.58
N HIS A 112 -6.25 1.67 -9.74
CA HIS A 112 -6.31 2.78 -8.78
C HIS A 112 -6.86 2.32 -7.42
N ILE A 113 -7.89 1.46 -7.42
CA ILE A 113 -8.50 0.92 -6.20
C ILE A 113 -7.50 0.02 -5.47
N TYR A 114 -6.78 -0.83 -6.22
CA TYR A 114 -5.74 -1.68 -5.67
C TYR A 114 -4.62 -0.84 -5.03
N SER A 115 -4.12 0.17 -5.76
CA SER A 115 -3.10 1.10 -5.24
C SER A 115 -3.55 1.80 -3.95
N LEU A 116 -4.80 2.29 -3.92
CA LEU A 116 -5.41 2.89 -2.73
C LEU A 116 -5.41 1.94 -1.53
N ASN A 117 -5.81 0.69 -1.74
CA ASN A 117 -5.85 -0.32 -0.67
C ASN A 117 -4.44 -0.68 -0.20
N MET A 118 -3.47 -0.77 -1.10
CA MET A 118 -2.07 -1.06 -0.74
C MET A 118 -1.45 0.05 0.09
N ILE A 119 -1.70 1.33 -0.23
CA ILE A 119 -1.27 2.46 0.61
C ILE A 119 -1.81 2.32 2.04
N ALA A 120 -3.06 1.85 2.20
CA ALA A 120 -3.62 1.58 3.52
C ALA A 120 -2.90 0.40 4.21
N VAL A 121 -2.70 -0.73 3.53
CA VAL A 121 -2.00 -1.90 4.10
C VAL A 121 -0.58 -1.55 4.52
N GLU A 122 0.16 -0.76 3.72
CA GLU A 122 1.50 -0.28 4.03
C GLU A 122 1.50 0.55 5.32
N LYS A 123 0.62 1.55 5.41
CA LYS A 123 0.45 2.36 6.64
C LYS A 123 0.14 1.48 7.85
N ALA A 124 -0.72 0.46 7.70
CA ALA A 124 -1.02 -0.46 8.78
C ALA A 124 0.22 -1.25 9.22
N TYR A 125 1.00 -1.76 8.26
CA TYR A 125 2.25 -2.49 8.54
C TYR A 125 3.26 -1.61 9.28
N GLU A 126 3.45 -0.37 8.85
CA GLU A 126 4.33 0.59 9.51
C GLU A 126 3.92 0.87 10.95
N ILE A 127 2.63 1.13 11.18
CA ILE A 127 2.12 1.39 12.54
C ILE A 127 2.32 0.17 13.45
N ILE A 128 2.05 -1.04 12.95
CA ILE A 128 2.29 -2.26 13.73
C ILE A 128 3.78 -2.40 14.03
N ARG A 129 4.64 -2.32 13.01
CA ARG A 129 6.10 -2.43 13.18
C ARG A 129 6.62 -1.42 14.20
N ASP A 130 6.16 -0.17 14.14
CA ASP A 130 6.58 0.90 15.06
C ASP A 130 6.09 0.65 16.49
N ASN A 131 4.85 0.21 16.66
CA ASN A 131 4.28 -0.14 17.97
C ASN A 131 4.92 -1.40 18.57
N THR A 132 5.55 -2.25 17.75
CA THR A 132 6.17 -3.52 18.18
C THR A 132 7.68 -3.50 18.14
N LYS A 133 8.34 -2.34 17.93
CA LYS A 133 9.82 -2.24 17.95
C LYS A 133 10.46 -2.77 19.24
N SER A 134 9.71 -2.78 20.36
CA SER A 134 10.17 -3.33 21.64
C SER A 134 9.78 -4.79 21.89
N GLU A 135 8.98 -5.40 21.00
CA GLU A 135 8.60 -6.80 21.06
C GLU A 135 9.62 -7.64 20.25
N GLU A 136 10.02 -8.81 20.75
CA GLU A 136 10.91 -9.74 20.02
C GLU A 136 10.22 -10.52 18.88
N SER A 137 8.91 -10.29 18.67
CA SER A 137 8.10 -11.06 17.71
C SER A 137 7.71 -10.24 16.48
N ASN A 138 7.97 -10.80 15.30
CA ASN A 138 7.47 -10.28 14.03
C ASN A 138 5.97 -10.60 13.86
N TYR A 139 5.27 -9.74 13.12
CA TYR A 139 3.86 -9.94 12.78
C TYR A 139 3.68 -10.01 11.26
N TYR A 140 2.85 -10.94 10.81
CA TYR A 140 2.38 -11.02 9.43
C TYR A 140 1.01 -10.40 9.30
N CYS A 141 0.78 -9.62 8.25
CA CYS A 141 -0.57 -9.28 7.81
C CYS A 141 -1.23 -10.54 7.25
N VAL A 142 -2.29 -11.00 7.90
CA VAL A 142 -3.02 -12.24 7.54
C VAL A 142 -4.36 -11.93 6.88
N GLY A 143 -4.59 -10.67 6.52
CA GLY A 143 -5.76 -10.25 5.78
C GLY A 143 -6.17 -8.82 6.12
N TYR A 144 -6.95 -8.25 5.23
CA TYR A 144 -7.61 -6.97 5.43
C TYR A 144 -9.05 -6.99 4.92
N SER A 145 -9.86 -6.07 5.43
CA SER A 145 -11.22 -5.81 4.94
C SER A 145 -11.38 -4.33 4.71
N VAL A 146 -11.89 -3.96 3.54
CA VAL A 146 -12.32 -2.58 3.30
C VAL A 146 -13.59 -2.32 4.11
N ILE A 147 -13.58 -1.28 4.92
CA ILE A 147 -14.73 -0.83 5.69
C ILE A 147 -15.62 0.04 4.80
N LYS A 148 -15.02 1.01 4.09
CA LYS A 148 -15.72 1.87 3.13
C LYS A 148 -14.77 2.56 2.17
N TYR A 149 -15.30 2.93 1.01
CA TYR A 149 -14.66 3.86 0.09
C TYR A 149 -15.33 5.24 0.14
N LEU A 150 -14.56 6.26 -0.26
CA LEU A 150 -15.06 7.61 -0.48
C LEU A 150 -14.62 8.10 -1.87
N LEU A 151 -15.58 8.61 -2.64
CA LEU A 151 -15.37 9.27 -3.93
C LEU A 151 -15.50 10.78 -3.70
N ASN A 152 -14.40 11.52 -3.86
CA ASN A 152 -14.34 12.97 -3.59
C ASN A 152 -14.91 13.35 -2.20
N GLY A 153 -14.68 12.50 -1.19
CA GLY A 153 -15.17 12.69 0.18
C GLY A 153 -16.58 12.17 0.47
N TYR A 154 -17.30 11.66 -0.53
CA TYR A 154 -18.63 11.07 -0.35
C TYR A 154 -18.57 9.54 -0.28
N PRO A 155 -19.21 8.89 0.70
CA PRO A 155 -19.20 7.43 0.80
C PRO A 155 -19.76 6.73 -0.45
N ILE A 156 -19.08 5.68 -0.91
CA ILE A 156 -19.50 4.86 -2.05
C ILE A 156 -19.16 3.39 -1.79
N THR A 157 -19.92 2.47 -2.40
CA THR A 157 -19.70 1.02 -2.27
C THR A 157 -18.73 0.47 -3.30
N ASN A 158 -18.76 1.00 -4.54
CA ASN A 158 -17.85 0.61 -5.61
C ASN A 158 -17.27 1.87 -6.27
N LEU A 159 -15.95 1.92 -6.41
CA LEU A 159 -15.24 3.04 -7.03
C LEU A 159 -15.09 2.89 -8.54
N GLU A 160 -15.07 1.66 -9.05
CA GLU A 160 -14.71 1.34 -10.44
C GLU A 160 -15.63 2.05 -11.44
N GLY A 161 -15.04 2.66 -12.47
CA GLY A 161 -15.74 3.38 -13.54
C GLY A 161 -16.26 4.78 -13.16
N HIS A 162 -16.14 5.20 -11.91
CA HIS A 162 -16.50 6.57 -11.51
C HIS A 162 -15.38 7.56 -11.81
N LYS A 163 -15.74 8.81 -12.17
CA LYS A 163 -14.76 9.90 -12.25
C LYS A 163 -14.50 10.52 -10.89
N ALA A 164 -13.22 10.73 -10.56
CA ALA A 164 -12.80 11.35 -9.31
C ALA A 164 -11.57 12.22 -9.48
N SER A 165 -11.46 13.25 -8.63
CA SER A 165 -10.20 13.94 -8.35
C SER A 165 -9.50 13.30 -7.15
N LYS A 166 -10.25 12.63 -6.27
CA LYS A 166 -9.72 11.94 -5.09
C LYS A 166 -10.55 10.71 -4.74
N ILE A 167 -9.89 9.61 -4.44
CA ILE A 167 -10.50 8.43 -3.83
C ILE A 167 -9.85 8.15 -2.47
N SER A 168 -10.64 7.65 -1.54
CA SER A 168 -10.16 7.31 -0.19
C SER A 168 -10.73 5.97 0.26
N THR A 169 -10.00 5.27 1.13
CA THR A 169 -10.44 4.01 1.75
C THR A 169 -10.25 4.08 3.25
N GLU A 170 -11.17 3.45 3.99
CA GLU A 170 -10.95 3.05 5.38
C GLU A 170 -10.87 1.53 5.40
N LEU A 171 -9.76 1.00 5.93
CA LEU A 171 -9.40 -0.41 5.82
C LEU A 171 -9.03 -0.96 7.20
N LEU A 172 -9.52 -2.15 7.51
CA LEU A 172 -9.18 -2.93 8.68
C LEU A 172 -8.11 -3.95 8.29
N ALA A 173 -6.89 -3.79 8.77
CA ALA A 173 -5.80 -4.75 8.58
C ALA A 173 -5.63 -5.61 9.83
N THR A 174 -5.34 -6.90 9.65
CA THR A 174 -5.24 -7.89 10.72
C THR A 174 -3.91 -8.61 10.70
N PHE A 175 -3.30 -8.73 11.86
CA PHE A 175 -1.94 -9.21 12.04
C PHE A 175 -1.87 -10.33 13.07
N LEU A 176 -1.04 -11.34 12.77
CA LEU A 176 -0.72 -12.45 13.66
C LEU A 176 0.80 -12.57 13.87
N PRO A 177 1.25 -12.99 15.06
CA PRO A 177 2.66 -13.28 15.28
C PRO A 177 3.16 -14.42 14.41
N GLU A 178 4.36 -14.27 13.86
CA GLU A 178 5.04 -15.26 13.01
C GLU A 178 5.11 -16.64 13.67
N GLU A 179 5.43 -16.69 14.96
CA GLU A 179 5.58 -17.93 15.73
C GLU A 179 4.30 -18.78 15.76
N VAL A 180 3.12 -18.13 15.78
CA VAL A 180 1.82 -18.83 15.79
C VAL A 180 1.60 -19.55 14.46
N ILE A 181 1.87 -18.85 13.36
CA ILE A 181 1.76 -19.38 12.01
C ILE A 181 2.75 -20.53 11.81
N ASP A 182 4.02 -20.31 12.15
CA ASP A 182 5.07 -21.32 11.99
C ASP A 182 4.81 -22.59 12.80
N GLY A 183 4.27 -22.44 14.02
CA GLY A 183 3.84 -23.57 14.84
C GLY A 183 2.79 -24.43 14.13
N LEU A 184 1.76 -23.80 13.54
CA LEU A 184 0.69 -24.49 12.83
C LEU A 184 1.21 -25.24 11.60
N TYR A 185 2.01 -24.56 10.77
CA TYR A 185 2.62 -25.16 9.59
C TYR A 185 3.47 -26.37 9.96
N ARG A 186 4.36 -26.24 10.95
CA ARG A 186 5.22 -27.34 11.39
C ARG A 186 4.44 -28.54 11.92
N ALA A 187 3.33 -28.32 12.63
CA ALA A 187 2.51 -29.42 13.13
C ALA A 187 1.81 -30.19 12.01
N VAL A 188 1.30 -29.47 11.00
CA VAL A 188 0.64 -30.01 9.81
C VAL A 188 1.65 -30.75 8.91
N GLU A 189 2.78 -30.11 8.58
CA GLU A 189 3.84 -30.70 7.74
C GLU A 189 4.40 -31.97 8.36
N ARG A 190 4.64 -31.97 9.68
CA ARG A 190 5.11 -33.15 10.41
C ARG A 190 4.08 -34.29 10.40
N ALA A 191 2.79 -33.98 10.24
CA ALA A 191 1.75 -34.99 10.06
C ALA A 191 1.71 -35.54 8.63
N GLY A 192 2.51 -35.00 7.70
CA GLY A 192 2.56 -35.39 6.29
C GLY A 192 1.45 -34.77 5.46
N LEU A 193 1.04 -33.54 5.79
CA LEU A 193 0.03 -32.76 5.09
C LEU A 193 0.64 -31.43 4.63
N TYR A 194 0.09 -30.85 3.56
CA TYR A 194 0.42 -29.52 3.09
C TYR A 194 -0.72 -28.56 3.41
N VAL A 195 -0.41 -27.35 3.88
CA VAL A 195 -1.44 -26.34 4.14
C VAL A 195 -1.88 -25.74 2.80
N ALA A 196 -3.08 -26.07 2.36
CA ALA A 196 -3.69 -25.49 1.16
C ALA A 196 -4.37 -24.15 1.46
N ASN A 197 -4.84 -23.95 2.70
CA ASN A 197 -5.51 -22.73 3.13
C ASN A 197 -5.31 -22.53 4.66
N LEU A 198 -5.13 -21.31 5.13
CA LEU A 198 -5.05 -20.86 6.52
C LEU A 198 -5.95 -19.63 6.62
N THR A 199 -6.98 -19.68 7.45
CA THR A 199 -7.85 -18.52 7.72
C THR A 199 -7.77 -18.13 9.19
N LEU A 200 -8.52 -17.11 9.61
CA LEU A 200 -8.75 -16.83 11.02
C LEU A 200 -10.04 -17.51 11.46
N GLU A 201 -10.07 -18.10 12.65
CA GLU A 201 -11.31 -18.65 13.23
C GLU A 201 -12.51 -17.67 13.18
N PRO A 202 -12.38 -16.38 13.54
CA PRO A 202 -13.49 -15.44 13.43
C PRO A 202 -13.96 -15.20 11.98
N ILE A 203 -13.06 -15.33 10.97
CA ILE A 203 -13.42 -15.23 9.55
C ILE A 203 -14.17 -16.48 9.10
N ALA A 204 -13.66 -17.66 9.44
CA ALA A 204 -14.32 -18.93 9.17
C ALA A 204 -15.72 -18.98 9.78
N ALA A 205 -15.85 -18.62 11.06
CA ALA A 205 -17.11 -18.69 11.78
C ALA A 205 -18.14 -17.68 11.24
N ILE A 206 -17.72 -16.46 10.85
CA ILE A 206 -18.67 -15.43 10.40
C ILE A 206 -19.26 -15.69 9.02
N ASN A 207 -18.51 -16.28 8.09
CA ASN A 207 -19.02 -16.63 6.77
C ASN A 207 -20.16 -17.67 6.86
N VAL A 208 -20.17 -18.48 7.92
CA VAL A 208 -21.26 -19.41 8.24
C VAL A 208 -22.38 -18.73 9.03
N ALA A 209 -22.02 -18.02 10.10
CA ALA A 209 -22.98 -17.57 11.10
C ALA A 209 -23.73 -16.28 10.72
N ILE A 210 -23.10 -15.37 9.97
CA ILE A 210 -23.65 -14.06 9.60
C ILE A 210 -23.46 -13.84 8.08
N PRO A 211 -24.44 -14.27 7.27
CA PRO A 211 -24.49 -13.98 5.84
C PRO A 211 -24.37 -12.49 5.51
N GLU A 212 -23.79 -12.16 4.35
CA GLU A 212 -23.52 -10.77 3.90
C GLU A 212 -24.73 -9.82 4.02
N LYS A 213 -25.92 -10.30 3.65
CA LYS A 213 -27.17 -9.53 3.75
C LYS A 213 -27.49 -9.03 5.17
N PHE A 214 -26.92 -9.63 6.21
CA PHE A 214 -27.09 -9.19 7.60
C PHE A 214 -25.94 -8.29 8.09
N ARG A 215 -24.84 -8.16 7.34
CA ARG A 215 -23.66 -7.35 7.71
C ARG A 215 -23.93 -5.84 7.72
N LEU A 216 -25.05 -5.40 7.13
CA LEU A 216 -25.55 -4.03 7.29
C LEU A 216 -25.85 -3.69 8.75
N LEU A 217 -26.21 -4.69 9.56
CA LEU A 217 -26.54 -4.52 10.97
C LEU A 217 -25.29 -4.57 11.85
N ASN A 218 -25.31 -3.80 12.94
CA ASN A 218 -24.29 -3.80 13.98
C ASN A 218 -24.40 -5.08 14.84
N ILE A 219 -23.77 -6.18 14.41
CA ILE A 219 -23.86 -7.51 15.05
C ILE A 219 -22.45 -7.96 15.43
N ALA A 220 -22.31 -8.52 16.64
CA ALA A 220 -21.11 -9.28 17.00
C ALA A 220 -21.34 -10.79 16.82
N LEU A 221 -20.40 -11.48 16.21
CA LEU A 221 -20.19 -12.91 16.40
C LEU A 221 -19.21 -13.10 17.56
N VAL A 222 -19.51 -14.04 18.45
CA VAL A 222 -18.60 -14.48 19.51
C VAL A 222 -18.49 -16.01 19.43
N ASP A 223 -17.37 -16.52 18.93
CA ASP A 223 -17.04 -17.94 19.05
C ASP A 223 -16.38 -18.18 20.40
N VAL A 224 -17.00 -19.00 21.25
CA VAL A 224 -16.48 -19.31 22.58
C VAL A 224 -15.98 -20.75 22.58
N GLY A 225 -14.69 -20.91 22.36
CA GLY A 225 -13.99 -22.18 22.32
C GLY A 225 -13.67 -22.74 23.71
N ALA A 226 -12.64 -23.59 23.74
CA ALA A 226 -12.07 -24.12 24.98
C ALA A 226 -11.11 -23.11 25.62
N GLY A 227 -10.02 -22.75 24.92
CA GLY A 227 -9.03 -21.79 25.44
C GLY A 227 -9.22 -20.35 24.96
N THR A 228 -9.89 -20.12 23.83
CA THR A 228 -10.03 -18.80 23.21
C THR A 228 -11.50 -18.40 23.00
N SER A 229 -11.75 -17.10 23.06
CA SER A 229 -12.98 -16.49 22.56
C SER A 229 -12.66 -15.52 21.44
N ASP A 230 -13.28 -15.72 20.28
CA ASP A 230 -13.03 -14.97 19.06
C ASP A 230 -14.23 -14.10 18.73
N ILE A 231 -13.96 -12.85 18.38
CA ILE A 231 -14.95 -11.79 18.21
C ILE A 231 -14.81 -11.24 16.79
N CYS A 232 -15.94 -11.09 16.11
CA CYS A 232 -16.04 -10.39 14.84
C CYS A 232 -17.24 -9.44 14.87
N ILE A 233 -17.08 -8.20 14.41
CA ILE A 233 -18.16 -7.21 14.39
C ILE A 233 -18.45 -6.80 12.97
N THR A 234 -19.71 -6.87 12.56
CA THR A 234 -20.19 -6.36 11.28
C THR A 234 -20.94 -5.07 11.48
N LYS A 235 -20.80 -4.15 10.54
CA LYS A 235 -21.57 -2.90 10.50
C LYS A 235 -21.48 -2.29 9.11
N ASP A 236 -22.55 -1.63 8.67
CA ASP A 236 -22.57 -0.83 7.44
C ASP A 236 -22.18 -1.64 6.18
N GLY A 237 -22.40 -2.96 6.20
CA GLY A 237 -22.13 -3.85 5.08
C GLY A 237 -20.77 -4.54 5.12
N ALA A 238 -19.89 -4.13 6.03
CA ALA A 238 -18.52 -4.64 6.15
C ALA A 238 -18.26 -5.31 7.51
N ILE A 239 -17.13 -6.02 7.59
CA ILE A 239 -16.54 -6.41 8.86
C ILE A 239 -15.68 -5.25 9.34
N VAL A 240 -15.97 -4.73 10.53
CA VAL A 240 -15.34 -3.51 11.07
C VAL A 240 -14.35 -3.79 12.19
N ALA A 241 -14.36 -4.99 12.77
CA ALA A 241 -13.39 -5.38 13.77
C ALA A 241 -13.26 -6.89 13.92
N TYR A 242 -12.05 -7.33 14.24
CA TYR A 242 -11.75 -8.67 14.77
C TYR A 242 -11.14 -8.53 16.16
N GLY A 243 -11.31 -9.56 16.98
CA GLY A 243 -10.62 -9.66 18.27
C GLY A 243 -10.52 -11.10 18.72
N MET A 244 -9.47 -11.41 19.46
CA MET A 244 -9.29 -12.73 20.08
C MET A 244 -8.90 -12.52 21.54
N MET A 245 -9.38 -13.40 22.41
CA MET A 245 -9.07 -13.33 23.84
C MET A 245 -8.77 -14.71 24.43
N PRO A 246 -7.80 -14.83 25.36
CA PRO A 246 -7.47 -16.08 26.04
C PRO A 246 -8.42 -16.39 27.22
N PHE A 247 -9.71 -16.09 27.07
CA PHE A 247 -10.72 -16.30 28.12
C PHE A 247 -11.90 -17.08 27.55
N ALA A 248 -12.10 -18.31 27.99
CA ALA A 248 -13.09 -19.22 27.41
C ALA A 248 -13.43 -20.41 28.34
N GLY A 249 -13.85 -21.54 27.77
CA GLY A 249 -14.33 -22.70 28.50
C GLY A 249 -13.35 -23.35 29.49
N ASP A 250 -12.04 -23.19 29.31
CA ASP A 250 -11.00 -23.84 30.12
C ASP A 250 -10.94 -23.27 31.53
N GLU A 251 -11.15 -21.97 31.73
CA GLU A 251 -11.23 -21.35 33.07
C GLU A 251 -12.32 -22.00 33.93
N MET A 252 -13.47 -22.26 33.30
CA MET A 252 -14.59 -22.96 33.94
C MET A 252 -14.21 -24.40 34.30
N THR A 253 -13.49 -25.09 33.43
CA THR A 253 -13.03 -26.47 33.68
C THR A 253 -11.98 -26.54 34.78
N GLU A 254 -11.00 -25.63 34.78
CA GLU A 254 -9.99 -25.54 35.83
C GLU A 254 -10.60 -25.23 37.21
N LEU A 255 -11.65 -24.40 37.25
CA LEU A 255 -12.38 -24.12 38.49
C LEU A 255 -13.03 -25.41 39.05
N LEU A 256 -13.67 -26.20 38.20
CA LEU A 256 -14.29 -27.46 38.63
C LEU A 256 -13.24 -28.51 39.01
N ALA A 257 -12.11 -28.57 38.31
CA ALA A 257 -11.01 -29.48 38.63
C ALA A 257 -10.51 -29.26 40.06
N LYS A 258 -10.28 -27.99 40.44
CA LYS A 258 -9.85 -27.59 41.79
C LYS A 258 -10.93 -27.85 42.84
N GLU A 259 -12.18 -27.50 42.54
CA GLU A 259 -13.29 -27.64 43.49
C GLU A 259 -13.60 -29.10 43.81
N TYR A 260 -13.64 -29.95 42.78
CA TYR A 260 -14.05 -31.34 42.90
C TYR A 260 -12.88 -32.31 42.99
N LEU A 261 -11.64 -31.79 43.07
CA LEU A 261 -10.41 -32.59 43.13
C LEU A 261 -10.35 -33.64 42.02
N THR A 262 -10.62 -33.22 40.79
CA THR A 262 -10.62 -34.08 39.61
C THR A 262 -9.51 -33.71 38.65
N ASP A 263 -9.13 -34.64 37.77
CA ASP A 263 -8.34 -34.27 36.61
C ASP A 263 -9.15 -33.39 35.64
N PHE A 264 -8.46 -32.74 34.72
CA PHE A 264 -9.08 -31.81 33.77
C PHE A 264 -10.14 -32.49 32.89
N GLN A 265 -9.89 -33.73 32.45
CA GLN A 265 -10.81 -34.49 31.59
C GLN A 265 -12.12 -34.81 32.30
N THR A 266 -12.06 -35.17 33.59
CA THR A 266 -13.23 -35.45 34.42
C THR A 266 -13.97 -34.16 34.75
N ALA A 267 -13.26 -33.07 35.07
CA ALA A 267 -13.86 -31.76 35.25
C ALA A 267 -14.63 -31.28 34.00
N GLU A 268 -14.07 -31.51 32.80
CA GLU A 268 -14.73 -31.18 31.53
C GLU A 268 -16.02 -32.00 31.35
N LYS A 269 -15.99 -33.30 31.68
CA LYS A 269 -17.18 -34.16 31.64
C LYS A 269 -18.25 -33.68 32.63
N ILE A 270 -17.86 -33.19 33.81
CA ILE A 270 -18.76 -32.58 34.78
C ILE A 270 -19.37 -31.30 34.20
N LYS A 271 -18.56 -30.39 33.64
CA LYS A 271 -19.01 -29.14 33.00
C LYS A 271 -20.04 -29.41 31.91
N ARG A 272 -19.73 -30.31 30.97
CA ARG A 272 -20.62 -30.70 29.85
C ARG A 272 -21.91 -31.37 30.33
N SER A 273 -21.90 -31.97 31.51
CA SER A 273 -23.06 -32.64 32.11
C SER A 273 -23.89 -31.74 33.03
N CYS A 274 -23.57 -30.45 33.16
CA CYS A 274 -24.22 -29.53 34.11
C CYS A 274 -25.73 -29.35 33.90
N SER A 275 -26.25 -29.68 32.71
CA SER A 275 -27.70 -29.70 32.43
C SER A 275 -28.43 -30.93 33.00
N LYS A 276 -27.70 -31.98 33.38
CA LYS A 276 -28.28 -33.18 34.00
C LYS A 276 -28.66 -32.89 35.45
N ARG A 277 -29.73 -33.55 35.91
CA ARG A 277 -30.18 -33.43 37.32
C ARG A 277 -29.08 -33.83 38.30
N GLN A 278 -28.38 -34.92 38.02
CA GLN A 278 -27.33 -35.47 38.87
C GLN A 278 -26.16 -35.97 38.02
N ILE A 279 -24.95 -35.74 38.50
CA ILE A 279 -23.67 -36.10 37.86
C ILE A 279 -22.91 -36.96 38.87
N THR A 280 -22.38 -38.09 38.40
CA THR A 280 -21.50 -38.95 39.20
C THR A 280 -20.10 -38.87 38.63
N TYR A 281 -19.09 -38.72 39.49
CA TYR A 281 -17.69 -38.67 39.10
C TYR A 281 -16.81 -39.34 40.15
N LYS A 282 -15.56 -39.62 39.80
CA LYS A 282 -14.51 -40.02 40.74
C LYS A 282 -13.47 -38.92 40.85
N ASP A 283 -13.06 -38.59 42.06
CA ASP A 283 -11.95 -37.67 42.30
C ASP A 283 -10.59 -38.36 42.08
N ILE A 284 -9.50 -37.61 42.21
CA ILE A 284 -8.13 -38.11 42.02
C ILE A 284 -7.72 -39.17 43.06
N ILE A 285 -8.42 -39.27 44.19
CA ILE A 285 -8.20 -40.30 45.22
C ILE A 285 -9.12 -41.51 45.04
N GLY A 286 -9.98 -41.51 44.01
CA GLY A 286 -10.84 -42.62 43.62
C GLY A 286 -12.20 -42.68 44.31
N LEU A 287 -12.57 -41.68 45.13
CA LEU A 287 -13.87 -41.64 45.79
C LEU A 287 -14.97 -41.28 44.79
N SER A 288 -16.07 -42.03 44.84
CA SER A 288 -17.24 -41.76 43.99
C SER A 288 -18.12 -40.68 44.63
N ASN A 289 -18.29 -39.58 43.93
CA ASN A 289 -19.07 -38.42 44.36
C ASN A 289 -20.31 -38.24 43.48
N LYS A 290 -21.36 -37.64 44.06
CA LYS A 290 -22.59 -37.24 43.35
C LYS A 290 -22.87 -35.77 43.59
N ILE A 291 -23.07 -35.03 42.52
CA ILE A 291 -23.38 -33.60 42.56
C ILE A 291 -24.59 -33.28 41.69
N GLU A 292 -25.35 -32.26 42.06
CA GLU A 292 -26.46 -31.77 41.23
C GLU A 292 -25.94 -30.84 40.14
N GLY A 293 -26.51 -30.93 38.93
CA GLY A 293 -26.13 -30.03 37.83
C GLY A 293 -26.32 -28.55 38.16
N LYS A 294 -27.37 -28.21 38.93
CA LYS A 294 -27.61 -26.84 39.41
C LYS A 294 -26.47 -26.32 40.31
N ALA A 295 -25.89 -27.19 41.14
CA ALA A 295 -24.75 -26.83 41.97
C ALA A 295 -23.50 -26.55 41.12
N VAL A 296 -23.29 -27.34 40.05
CA VAL A 296 -22.23 -27.08 39.07
C VAL A 296 -22.43 -25.73 38.39
N ILE A 297 -23.64 -25.43 37.91
CA ILE A 297 -23.95 -24.13 37.27
C ILE A 297 -23.69 -22.96 38.24
N ALA A 298 -24.13 -23.09 39.49
CA ALA A 298 -23.89 -22.07 40.52
C ALA A 298 -22.38 -21.85 40.77
N LYS A 299 -21.59 -22.94 40.73
CA LYS A 299 -20.13 -22.86 40.90
C LYS A 299 -19.44 -22.24 39.68
N LEU A 300 -19.92 -22.51 38.47
CA LEU A 300 -19.38 -21.95 37.23
C LEU A 300 -19.67 -20.46 37.06
N LYS A 301 -20.73 -19.95 37.69
CA LYS A 301 -21.23 -18.59 37.52
C LYS A 301 -20.15 -17.49 37.61
N PRO A 302 -19.25 -17.44 38.62
CA PRO A 302 -18.26 -16.37 38.72
C PRO A 302 -17.25 -16.38 37.56
N ALA A 303 -16.79 -17.55 37.12
CA ALA A 303 -15.89 -17.68 35.99
C ALA A 303 -16.60 -17.30 34.68
N MET A 304 -17.84 -17.78 34.49
CA MET A 304 -18.68 -17.40 33.36
C MET A 304 -18.90 -15.88 33.28
N GLU A 305 -19.24 -15.23 34.40
CA GLU A 305 -19.42 -13.77 34.48
C GLU A 305 -18.11 -13.02 34.18
N ASN A 306 -16.96 -13.55 34.59
CA ASN A 306 -15.67 -12.97 34.22
C ASN A 306 -15.44 -13.03 32.71
N ILE A 307 -15.67 -14.19 32.09
CA ILE A 307 -15.52 -14.37 30.63
C ILE A 307 -16.45 -13.40 29.88
N THR A 308 -17.75 -13.40 30.19
CA THR A 308 -18.74 -12.56 29.50
C THR A 308 -18.51 -11.06 29.74
N LYS A 309 -18.02 -10.66 30.92
CA LYS A 309 -17.61 -9.29 31.20
C LYS A 309 -16.45 -8.85 30.30
N ASN A 310 -15.41 -9.67 30.18
CA ASN A 310 -14.26 -9.36 29.32
C ASN A 310 -14.65 -9.35 27.84
N VAL A 311 -15.46 -10.31 27.39
CA VAL A 311 -16.00 -10.34 26.01
C VAL A 311 -16.81 -9.07 25.73
N ALA A 312 -17.71 -8.68 26.64
CA ALA A 312 -18.50 -7.46 26.48
C ALA A 312 -17.65 -6.19 26.46
N ALA A 313 -16.61 -6.12 27.29
CA ALA A 313 -15.67 -5.01 27.31
C ALA A 313 -14.93 -4.92 25.96
N LYS A 314 -14.43 -6.06 25.45
CA LYS A 314 -13.73 -6.11 24.17
C LYS A 314 -14.64 -5.77 22.99
N ILE A 315 -15.89 -6.25 22.97
CA ILE A 315 -16.89 -5.84 21.97
C ILE A 315 -17.09 -4.32 21.98
N LYS A 316 -17.22 -3.71 23.17
CA LYS A 316 -17.39 -2.26 23.28
C LYS A 316 -16.16 -1.50 22.81
N GLU A 317 -14.97 -1.94 23.19
CA GLU A 317 -13.69 -1.39 22.74
C GLU A 317 -13.61 -1.39 21.21
N LEU A 318 -13.81 -2.56 20.59
CA LEU A 318 -13.75 -2.75 19.15
C LEU A 318 -14.85 -1.98 18.39
N ASN A 319 -15.99 -1.71 19.03
CA ASN A 319 -17.11 -0.98 18.43
C ASN A 319 -17.14 0.52 18.84
N GLY A 320 -15.98 1.12 19.09
CA GLY A 320 -15.86 2.56 19.37
C GLY A 320 -16.50 2.99 20.69
N GLY A 321 -16.39 2.17 21.73
CA GLY A 321 -16.95 2.39 23.06
C GLY A 321 -18.44 2.08 23.21
N LYS A 322 -19.09 1.56 22.17
CA LYS A 322 -20.55 1.32 22.14
C LYS A 322 -20.88 -0.16 22.10
N SER A 323 -22.08 -0.51 22.54
CA SER A 323 -22.58 -1.88 22.41
C SER A 323 -23.04 -2.17 20.97
N VAL A 324 -23.19 -3.46 20.65
CA VAL A 324 -23.77 -3.93 19.39
C VAL A 324 -25.29 -4.04 19.47
N SER A 325 -25.98 -4.19 18.34
CA SER A 325 -27.44 -4.38 18.30
C SER A 325 -27.87 -5.82 18.60
N ALA A 326 -27.02 -6.80 18.29
CA ALA A 326 -27.23 -8.21 18.59
C ALA A 326 -25.89 -8.96 18.68
N VAL A 327 -25.91 -10.12 19.34
CA VAL A 327 -24.77 -11.02 19.43
C VAL A 327 -25.19 -12.44 19.06
N PHE A 328 -24.45 -13.06 18.14
CA PHE A 328 -24.53 -14.48 17.87
C PHE A 328 -23.36 -15.16 18.58
N VAL A 329 -23.68 -16.07 19.50
CA VAL A 329 -22.69 -16.88 20.21
C VAL A 329 -22.58 -18.22 19.51
N VAL A 330 -21.37 -18.68 19.20
CA VAL A 330 -21.10 -20.02 18.67
C VAL A 330 -20.05 -20.72 19.55
N GLY A 331 -19.63 -21.93 19.18
CA GLY A 331 -18.66 -22.70 19.95
C GLY A 331 -19.24 -23.45 21.15
N GLY A 332 -18.36 -24.15 21.87
CA GLY A 332 -18.72 -25.05 22.96
C GLY A 332 -18.90 -24.37 24.31
N GLY A 333 -18.08 -23.36 24.61
CA GLY A 333 -18.10 -22.65 25.89
C GLY A 333 -19.38 -21.82 26.09
N GLY A 334 -19.95 -21.30 25.00
CA GLY A 334 -21.20 -20.54 25.01
C GLY A 334 -22.45 -21.35 25.40
N LYS A 335 -22.34 -22.68 25.49
CA LYS A 335 -23.43 -23.58 25.87
C LYS A 335 -23.70 -23.65 27.37
N VAL A 336 -22.82 -23.11 28.20
CA VAL A 336 -23.01 -23.12 29.65
C VAL A 336 -24.29 -22.33 29.99
N PRO A 337 -25.25 -22.91 30.75
CA PRO A 337 -26.50 -22.22 31.06
C PRO A 337 -26.28 -20.86 31.73
N GLY A 338 -26.88 -19.81 31.16
CA GLY A 338 -26.75 -18.43 31.64
C GLY A 338 -25.68 -17.60 30.93
N PHE A 339 -24.90 -18.18 30.02
CA PHE A 339 -23.83 -17.47 29.31
C PHE A 339 -24.38 -16.28 28.49
N THR A 340 -25.37 -16.53 27.63
CA THR A 340 -25.98 -15.49 26.78
C THR A 340 -26.64 -14.39 27.61
N ASP A 341 -27.33 -14.75 28.69
CA ASP A 341 -27.96 -13.82 29.63
C ASP A 341 -26.95 -12.92 30.33
N SER A 342 -25.84 -13.50 30.78
CA SER A 342 -24.74 -12.78 31.42
C SER A 342 -24.08 -11.81 30.43
N LEU A 343 -23.82 -12.26 29.20
CA LEU A 343 -23.26 -11.43 28.13
C LEU A 343 -24.20 -10.26 27.76
N ALA A 344 -25.50 -10.52 27.59
CA ALA A 344 -26.51 -9.49 27.33
C ALA A 344 -26.52 -8.43 28.43
N SER A 345 -26.41 -8.86 29.69
CA SER A 345 -26.38 -7.96 30.85
C SER A 345 -25.15 -7.05 30.84
N HIS A 346 -23.96 -7.57 30.55
CA HIS A 346 -22.74 -6.77 30.46
C HIS A 346 -22.72 -5.83 29.23
N LEU A 347 -23.35 -6.24 28.13
CA LEU A 347 -23.52 -5.42 26.93
C LEU A 347 -24.64 -4.37 27.06
N ASN A 348 -25.48 -4.47 28.09
CA ASN A 348 -26.65 -3.62 28.29
C ASN A 348 -27.61 -3.65 27.09
N ILE A 349 -27.91 -4.85 26.59
CA ILE A 349 -28.88 -5.09 25.52
C ILE A 349 -29.92 -6.12 25.97
N ALA A 350 -31.05 -6.16 25.25
CA ALA A 350 -32.11 -7.12 25.54
C ALA A 350 -31.60 -8.58 25.41
N LYS A 351 -32.03 -9.47 26.32
CA LYS A 351 -31.56 -10.86 26.35
C LYS A 351 -31.86 -11.60 25.05
N GLU A 352 -32.99 -11.29 24.43
CA GLU A 352 -33.45 -11.85 23.15
C GLU A 352 -32.52 -11.46 21.97
N ARG A 353 -31.65 -10.47 22.16
CA ARG A 353 -30.65 -10.03 21.16
C ARG A 353 -29.32 -10.77 21.29
N VAL A 354 -29.14 -11.62 22.29
CA VAL A 354 -27.96 -12.50 22.43
C VAL A 354 -28.41 -13.94 22.33
N ALA A 355 -27.95 -14.66 21.30
CA ALA A 355 -28.42 -16.01 21.04
C ALA A 355 -27.28 -16.95 20.69
N LEU A 356 -27.31 -18.17 21.27
CA LEU A 356 -26.48 -19.28 20.84
C LEU A 356 -26.98 -19.77 19.47
N ARG A 357 -26.07 -19.86 18.49
CA ARG A 357 -26.35 -20.29 17.11
C ARG A 357 -25.62 -21.59 16.78
N GLY A 358 -26.30 -22.50 16.09
CA GLY A 358 -25.71 -23.72 15.56
C GLY A 358 -26.49 -24.25 14.37
N GLU A 359 -27.51 -25.06 14.62
CA GLU A 359 -28.33 -25.68 13.57
C GLU A 359 -28.92 -24.67 12.57
N GLU A 360 -29.38 -23.53 13.07
CA GLU A 360 -30.05 -22.50 12.28
C GLU A 360 -29.13 -21.77 11.30
N VAL A 361 -27.83 -21.70 11.59
CA VAL A 361 -26.83 -21.08 10.69
C VAL A 361 -26.22 -22.09 9.72
N LEU A 362 -26.36 -23.39 10.02
CA LEU A 362 -25.87 -24.50 9.18
C LEU A 362 -26.91 -24.97 8.14
N GLY A 363 -27.85 -24.10 7.74
CA GLY A 363 -28.96 -24.46 6.84
C GLY A 363 -28.52 -24.93 5.45
N GLN A 364 -27.40 -24.41 4.93
CA GLN A 364 -26.84 -24.80 3.63
C GLN A 364 -25.84 -25.96 3.70
N VAL A 365 -25.69 -26.59 4.86
CA VAL A 365 -24.79 -27.72 5.09
C VAL A 365 -25.58 -29.01 5.22
N GLU A 366 -25.16 -30.04 4.49
CA GLU A 366 -25.74 -31.38 4.51
C GLU A 366 -24.67 -32.36 5.03
N PHE A 367 -24.96 -33.06 6.13
CA PHE A 367 -24.09 -34.10 6.66
C PHE A 367 -24.50 -35.45 6.11
N LEU A 368 -23.59 -36.16 5.47
CA LEU A 368 -23.83 -37.51 4.95
C LEU A 368 -23.64 -38.59 6.02
N GLN A 369 -22.85 -38.31 7.07
CA GLN A 369 -22.76 -39.16 8.25
C GLN A 369 -24.00 -38.98 9.15
N GLU A 370 -24.85 -40.02 9.23
CA GLU A 370 -26.12 -39.99 9.98
C GLU A 370 -25.97 -39.67 11.48
N LYS A 371 -24.80 -39.93 12.07
CA LYS A 371 -24.55 -39.76 13.50
C LYS A 371 -24.30 -38.31 13.92
N ILE A 372 -24.05 -37.42 12.97
CA ILE A 372 -23.67 -36.03 13.27
C ILE A 372 -24.93 -35.17 13.32
N LYS A 373 -25.10 -34.47 14.45
CA LYS A 373 -26.15 -33.47 14.62
C LYS A 373 -25.56 -32.08 14.47
N LYS A 374 -26.27 -31.21 13.76
CA LYS A 374 -25.90 -29.80 13.63
C LYS A 374 -25.85 -29.14 15.01
N ASP A 375 -24.79 -28.39 15.26
CA ASP A 375 -24.45 -27.89 16.58
C ASP A 375 -23.57 -26.63 16.46
N SER A 376 -23.56 -25.75 17.47
CA SER A 376 -22.69 -24.57 17.55
C SER A 376 -21.19 -24.92 17.49
N LEU A 377 -20.81 -26.12 17.90
CA LEU A 377 -19.43 -26.65 17.81
C LEU A 377 -18.95 -26.88 16.36
N LEU A 378 -19.86 -26.95 15.40
CA LEU A 378 -19.52 -27.30 14.01
C LEU A 378 -19.35 -26.07 13.11
N VAL A 379 -19.72 -24.88 13.60
CA VAL A 379 -19.70 -23.64 12.82
C VAL A 379 -18.30 -23.35 12.29
N THR A 380 -17.29 -23.36 13.15
CA THR A 380 -15.90 -23.03 12.80
C THR A 380 -15.23 -24.10 11.93
N PRO A 381 -15.29 -25.41 12.26
CA PRO A 381 -14.78 -26.47 11.37
C PRO A 381 -15.35 -26.44 9.95
N ILE A 382 -16.64 -26.10 9.81
CA ILE A 382 -17.29 -25.95 8.50
C ILE A 382 -16.85 -24.67 7.82
N GLY A 383 -16.76 -23.58 8.56
CA GLY A 383 -16.26 -22.29 8.08
C GLY A 383 -14.88 -22.39 7.45
N ILE A 384 -13.98 -23.18 8.05
CA ILE A 384 -12.64 -23.45 7.51
C ILE A 384 -12.72 -24.10 6.12
N CYS A 385 -13.61 -25.09 5.96
CA CYS A 385 -13.81 -25.75 4.66
C CYS A 385 -14.47 -24.82 3.62
N LEU A 386 -15.42 -24.00 4.05
CA LEU A 386 -16.12 -23.08 3.15
C LEU A 386 -15.23 -21.93 2.69
N ASN A 387 -14.33 -21.46 3.56
CA ASN A 387 -13.40 -20.38 3.25
C ASN A 387 -12.49 -20.76 2.06
N TYR A 388 -12.12 -22.04 1.90
CA TYR A 388 -11.38 -22.51 0.72
C TYR A 388 -12.06 -22.20 -0.62
N TYR A 389 -13.40 -22.13 -0.66
CA TYR A 389 -14.15 -21.81 -1.89
C TYR A 389 -14.36 -20.32 -2.11
N GLU A 390 -14.06 -19.49 -1.11
CA GLU A 390 -14.27 -18.05 -1.15
C GLU A 390 -12.96 -17.29 -1.27
N GLN A 391 -11.89 -17.80 -0.65
CA GLN A 391 -10.56 -17.19 -0.58
C GLN A 391 -9.47 -18.28 -0.54
N LYS A 392 -8.44 -18.18 -1.38
CA LYS A 392 -7.18 -18.89 -1.21
C LYS A 392 -6.32 -18.11 -0.22
N ASN A 393 -6.19 -18.62 0.99
CA ASN A 393 -5.33 -18.02 2.00
C ASN A 393 -4.15 -18.96 2.32
N ASN A 394 -2.98 -18.91 1.70
CA ASN A 394 -1.88 -19.81 2.05
C ASN A 394 -0.51 -19.15 1.97
N PHE A 395 0.51 -19.70 2.63
CA PHE A 395 1.85 -19.13 2.48
C PHE A 395 2.52 -19.65 1.21
N ILE A 396 2.94 -18.72 0.36
CA ILE A 396 3.75 -19.01 -0.81
C ILE A 396 5.16 -18.43 -0.62
N PHE A 397 6.13 -19.01 -1.33
CA PHE A 397 7.46 -18.44 -1.40
C PHE A 397 7.70 -17.91 -2.81
N VAL A 398 8.15 -16.68 -2.92
CA VAL A 398 8.63 -16.10 -4.17
C VAL A 398 10.08 -15.66 -4.02
N THR A 399 10.74 -15.36 -5.12
CA THR A 399 12.11 -14.81 -5.11
C THR A 399 12.05 -13.40 -5.68
N VAL A 400 12.38 -12.38 -4.88
CA VAL A 400 12.43 -10.98 -5.33
C VAL A 400 13.87 -10.51 -5.27
N ASN A 401 14.43 -10.00 -6.38
CA ASN A 401 15.81 -9.53 -6.46
C ASN A 401 16.85 -10.52 -5.87
N ARG A 402 16.63 -11.83 -6.10
CA ARG A 402 17.42 -12.99 -5.61
C ARG A 402 17.27 -13.32 -4.12
N GLU A 403 16.43 -12.62 -3.38
CA GLU A 403 16.07 -12.98 -2.00
C GLU A 403 14.76 -13.74 -1.96
N ARG A 404 14.70 -14.78 -1.13
CA ARG A 404 13.49 -15.60 -0.97
C ARG A 404 12.57 -14.94 0.05
N VAL A 405 11.36 -14.61 -0.38
CA VAL A 405 10.35 -13.93 0.42
C VAL A 405 9.19 -14.88 0.69
N LYS A 406 8.79 -15.00 1.95
CA LYS A 406 7.60 -15.74 2.37
C LYS A 406 6.43 -14.76 2.41
N LEU A 407 5.37 -15.05 1.66
CA LEU A 407 4.19 -14.21 1.55
C LEU A 407 2.95 -14.99 1.93
N TYR A 408 1.99 -14.30 2.52
CA TYR A 408 0.66 -14.84 2.79
C TYR A 408 -0.24 -14.51 1.60
N ASP A 409 -0.53 -15.50 0.78
CA ASP A 409 -1.56 -15.44 -0.25
C ASP A 409 -2.92 -15.32 0.40
N ASN A 410 -3.75 -14.43 -0.12
CA ASN A 410 -5.14 -14.21 0.29
C ASN A 410 -6.06 -13.98 -0.93
N ASP A 411 -5.71 -14.60 -2.07
CA ASP A 411 -6.28 -14.46 -3.43
C ASP A 411 -5.87 -13.21 -4.22
N HIS A 412 -5.09 -12.31 -3.63
CA HIS A 412 -4.70 -11.05 -4.27
C HIS A 412 -3.22 -10.69 -4.14
N LEU A 413 -2.32 -11.69 -4.00
CA LEU A 413 -0.90 -11.40 -3.97
C LEU A 413 -0.41 -10.86 -5.30
N THR A 414 0.24 -9.71 -5.25
CA THR A 414 0.94 -9.13 -6.38
C THR A 414 2.42 -8.93 -6.09
N ILE A 415 3.14 -8.48 -7.12
CA ILE A 415 4.54 -8.10 -6.97
C ILE A 415 4.72 -6.98 -5.92
N MET A 416 3.73 -6.10 -5.75
CA MET A 416 3.74 -5.07 -4.72
C MET A 416 3.82 -5.66 -3.32
N ASP A 417 3.00 -6.66 -3.01
CA ASP A 417 3.01 -7.32 -1.70
C ASP A 417 4.38 -7.96 -1.40
N ALA A 418 4.99 -8.54 -2.43
CA ALA A 418 6.34 -9.09 -2.34
C ALA A 418 7.39 -8.01 -2.05
N ALA A 419 7.28 -6.85 -2.69
CA ALA A 419 8.16 -5.71 -2.48
C ALA A 419 8.00 -5.10 -1.08
N MET A 420 6.75 -4.95 -0.61
CA MET A 420 6.44 -4.44 0.73
C MET A 420 6.99 -5.34 1.83
N GLN A 421 6.87 -6.67 1.69
CA GLN A 421 7.42 -7.62 2.65
C GLN A 421 8.96 -7.56 2.73
N MET A 422 9.63 -7.19 1.64
CA MET A 422 11.07 -6.90 1.64
C MET A 422 11.43 -5.54 2.26
N GLY A 423 10.43 -4.71 2.59
CA GLY A 423 10.64 -3.35 3.06
C GLY A 423 11.07 -2.38 1.95
N ILE A 424 10.79 -2.70 0.68
CA ILE A 424 10.97 -1.74 -0.42
C ILE A 424 9.92 -0.64 -0.24
N GLN A 425 10.38 0.60 -0.13
CA GLN A 425 9.49 1.75 0.06
C GLN A 425 8.70 2.05 -1.21
N ASN A 426 7.44 2.43 -1.05
CA ASN A 426 6.54 2.76 -2.15
C ASN A 426 7.11 3.82 -3.11
N GLU A 427 7.89 4.79 -2.61
CA GLU A 427 8.53 5.84 -3.43
C GLU A 427 9.57 5.32 -4.43
N LEU A 428 10.06 4.10 -4.24
CA LEU A 428 11.00 3.41 -5.14
C LEU A 428 10.30 2.58 -6.21
N LEU A 429 8.98 2.41 -6.11
CA LEU A 429 8.17 1.63 -7.05
C LEU A 429 7.44 2.52 -8.05
N PHE A 430 7.11 3.76 -7.66
CA PHE A 430 6.40 4.72 -8.49
C PHE A 430 7.29 5.88 -8.92
N PRO A 431 7.18 6.36 -10.18
CA PRO A 431 7.97 7.49 -10.66
C PRO A 431 7.62 8.76 -9.89
N ARG A 432 8.64 9.48 -9.46
CA ARG A 432 8.45 10.76 -8.74
C ARG A 432 8.72 11.93 -9.66
N ARG A 433 7.99 13.03 -9.45
CA ARG A 433 8.29 14.29 -10.12
C ARG A 433 9.47 14.99 -9.43
N GLY A 434 10.27 15.67 -10.24
CA GLY A 434 11.22 16.66 -9.72
C GLY A 434 10.49 17.80 -9.00
N LYS A 435 11.23 18.58 -8.22
CA LYS A 435 10.69 19.69 -7.45
C LYS A 435 10.02 20.70 -8.38
N ALA A 436 8.84 21.18 -7.97
CA ALA A 436 8.19 22.30 -8.63
C ALA A 436 8.96 23.59 -8.31
N LEU A 437 8.93 24.51 -9.27
CA LEU A 437 9.49 25.85 -9.15
C LEU A 437 8.33 26.82 -8.91
N GLU A 438 8.28 27.41 -7.73
CA GLU A 438 7.30 28.43 -7.36
C GLU A 438 7.95 29.80 -7.33
N PHE A 439 7.34 30.80 -7.95
CA PHE A 439 7.89 32.16 -8.01
C PHE A 439 6.77 33.19 -8.21
N TYR A 440 7.10 34.47 -8.16
CA TYR A 440 6.15 35.57 -8.30
C TYR A 440 6.53 36.44 -9.49
N VAL A 441 5.55 36.79 -10.31
CA VAL A 441 5.69 37.77 -11.40
C VAL A 441 4.71 38.89 -11.16
N ASP A 442 5.22 40.12 -10.98
CA ASP A 442 4.42 41.32 -10.68
C ASP A 442 3.42 41.08 -9.53
N GLY A 443 3.87 40.36 -8.49
CA GLY A 443 3.08 40.02 -7.31
C GLY A 443 2.11 38.84 -7.46
N LYS A 444 2.01 38.21 -8.64
CA LYS A 444 1.19 37.01 -8.86
C LYS A 444 2.03 35.75 -8.74
N GLN A 445 1.61 34.80 -7.90
CA GLN A 445 2.28 33.51 -7.76
C GLN A 445 2.10 32.67 -9.04
N LYS A 446 3.18 32.04 -9.46
CA LYS A 446 3.29 31.10 -10.59
C LYS A 446 3.97 29.83 -10.09
N MET A 447 3.64 28.71 -10.72
CA MET A 447 4.24 27.41 -10.44
C MET A 447 4.52 26.71 -11.77
N VAL A 448 5.75 26.24 -11.93
CA VAL A 448 6.16 25.33 -13.01
C VAL A 448 6.46 23.99 -12.39
N ARG A 449 5.83 22.93 -12.91
CA ARG A 449 5.99 21.58 -12.36
C ARG A 449 7.27 20.94 -12.87
N GLY A 450 7.96 20.18 -12.02
CA GLY A 450 9.09 19.35 -12.43
C GLY A 450 8.68 18.23 -13.38
N GLU A 451 9.68 17.66 -14.05
CA GLU A 451 9.51 16.53 -14.96
C GLU A 451 9.17 15.26 -14.19
N GLN A 452 8.51 14.32 -14.86
CA GLN A 452 8.18 13.01 -14.28
C GLN A 452 9.36 12.05 -14.45
N GLY A 453 9.72 11.33 -13.39
CA GLY A 453 10.72 10.27 -13.46
C GLY A 453 10.24 9.03 -14.22
N GLU A 454 11.14 8.07 -14.38
CA GLU A 454 10.84 6.79 -15.02
C GLU A 454 10.22 5.82 -14.01
N ALA A 455 9.24 5.04 -14.46
CA ALA A 455 8.58 4.04 -13.63
C ALA A 455 9.53 2.88 -13.33
N ALA A 456 9.28 2.17 -12.22
CA ALA A 456 10.01 0.95 -11.92
C ALA A 456 9.80 -0.08 -13.04
N VAL A 457 10.88 -0.76 -13.45
CA VAL A 457 10.80 -1.85 -14.40
C VAL A 457 10.73 -3.15 -13.63
N VAL A 458 9.64 -3.87 -13.81
CA VAL A 458 9.35 -5.12 -13.11
C VAL A 458 9.30 -6.25 -14.11
N THR A 459 9.96 -7.36 -13.79
CA THR A 459 9.80 -8.61 -14.52
C THR A 459 9.32 -9.72 -13.60
N LEU A 460 8.40 -10.54 -14.11
CA LEU A 460 7.89 -11.75 -13.48
C LEU A 460 8.29 -12.95 -14.35
N ASN A 461 9.08 -13.86 -13.80
CA ASN A 461 9.63 -15.03 -14.48
C ASN A 461 10.34 -14.65 -15.80
N GLY A 462 11.06 -13.52 -15.81
CA GLY A 462 11.77 -12.99 -16.97
C GLY A 462 10.91 -12.29 -18.02
N ARG A 463 9.60 -12.08 -17.76
CA ARG A 463 8.69 -11.34 -18.65
C ARG A 463 8.33 -9.99 -18.05
N PRO A 464 8.21 -8.91 -18.83
CA PRO A 464 7.71 -7.62 -18.33
C PRO A 464 6.35 -7.79 -17.66
N ALA A 465 6.21 -7.21 -16.47
CA ALA A 465 5.01 -7.28 -15.65
C ALA A 465 4.77 -5.92 -14.97
N GLY A 466 3.51 -5.61 -14.64
CA GLY A 466 3.20 -4.45 -13.79
C GLY A 466 3.41 -4.80 -12.32
N ILE A 467 3.60 -3.79 -11.46
CA ILE A 467 3.76 -4.02 -10.01
C ILE A 467 2.52 -4.69 -9.38
N ASN A 468 1.37 -4.55 -10.02
CA ASN A 468 0.09 -5.13 -9.61
C ASN A 468 -0.19 -6.51 -10.25
N SER A 469 0.79 -7.12 -10.92
CA SER A 469 0.61 -8.45 -11.51
C SER A 469 0.52 -9.51 -10.42
N GLU A 470 -0.44 -10.42 -10.55
CA GLU A 470 -0.59 -11.56 -9.64
C GLU A 470 0.66 -12.45 -9.63
N ILE A 471 0.99 -12.98 -8.45
CA ILE A 471 2.14 -13.85 -8.25
C ILE A 471 1.71 -15.19 -7.64
N GLN A 472 2.47 -16.22 -7.94
CA GLN A 472 2.26 -17.59 -7.48
C GLN A 472 3.51 -18.16 -6.81
N ALA A 473 3.34 -19.28 -6.12
CA ALA A 473 4.45 -19.96 -5.47
C ALA A 473 5.58 -20.28 -6.45
N ASN A 474 6.79 -19.93 -6.05
CA ASN A 474 8.08 -20.05 -6.74
C ASN A 474 8.32 -19.07 -7.89
N ASP A 475 7.49 -18.03 -8.04
CA ASP A 475 7.74 -16.97 -9.00
C ASP A 475 9.05 -16.23 -8.71
N GLN A 476 9.73 -15.82 -9.78
CA GLN A 476 10.92 -14.99 -9.74
C GLN A 476 10.59 -13.57 -10.20
N ILE A 477 10.89 -12.61 -9.37
CA ILE A 477 10.55 -11.20 -9.52
C ILE A 477 11.86 -10.41 -9.53
N GLU A 478 12.07 -9.61 -10.57
CA GLU A 478 13.14 -8.61 -10.59
C GLU A 478 12.53 -7.22 -10.67
N ILE A 479 12.91 -6.36 -9.72
CA ILE A 479 12.42 -4.98 -9.61
C ILE A 479 13.61 -4.05 -9.76
N THR A 480 13.61 -3.25 -10.83
CA THR A 480 14.48 -2.09 -11.01
C THR A 480 13.70 -0.86 -10.56
N PHE A 481 14.20 -0.14 -9.56
CA PHE A 481 13.48 0.97 -8.93
C PHE A 481 13.19 2.13 -9.88
N SER A 482 12.13 2.87 -9.57
CA SER A 482 11.75 4.11 -10.24
C SER A 482 12.78 5.22 -10.00
N THR A 483 12.75 6.24 -10.87
CA THR A 483 13.60 7.43 -10.75
C THR A 483 12.79 8.67 -10.36
N VAL A 484 13.51 9.73 -9.96
CA VAL A 484 12.94 11.06 -9.76
C VAL A 484 13.23 11.87 -11.02
N GLY A 485 12.20 12.49 -11.59
CA GLY A 485 12.37 13.36 -12.75
C GLY A 485 13.13 14.63 -12.40
N ASN A 486 13.59 15.36 -13.42
CA ASN A 486 14.36 16.58 -13.21
C ASN A 486 13.51 17.68 -12.54
N ASP A 487 14.16 18.47 -11.69
CA ASP A 487 13.56 19.66 -11.10
C ASP A 487 13.10 20.64 -12.19
N ALA A 488 12.04 21.39 -11.92
CA ALA A 488 11.52 22.38 -12.85
C ALA A 488 12.58 23.45 -13.14
N VAL A 489 12.88 23.64 -14.42
CA VAL A 489 13.70 24.75 -14.91
C VAL A 489 12.83 25.67 -15.74
N TYR A 490 12.91 26.97 -15.45
CA TYR A 490 12.16 27.98 -16.18
C TYR A 490 12.98 29.26 -16.29
N GLU A 491 13.10 29.80 -17.49
CA GLU A 491 13.85 31.02 -17.77
C GLU A 491 12.91 32.23 -17.96
N ILE A 492 13.40 33.43 -17.72
CA ILE A 492 12.65 34.69 -17.89
C ILE A 492 12.02 34.80 -19.28
N ARG A 493 12.76 34.46 -20.36
CA ARG A 493 12.24 34.51 -21.73
C ARG A 493 11.02 33.61 -22.00
N GLN A 494 10.80 32.60 -21.14
CA GLN A 494 9.66 31.68 -21.27
C GLN A 494 8.39 32.26 -20.65
N LEU A 495 8.47 33.37 -19.91
CA LEU A 495 7.33 34.05 -19.32
C LEU A 495 6.44 34.66 -20.41
N PRO A 496 5.13 34.33 -20.46
CA PRO A 496 4.19 34.97 -21.38
C PRO A 496 4.12 36.50 -21.23
N GLU A 497 4.40 37.00 -20.02
CA GLU A 497 4.43 38.42 -19.68
C GLU A 497 5.69 39.15 -20.21
N TYR A 498 6.76 38.42 -20.50
CA TYR A 498 8.00 38.98 -21.01
C TYR A 498 7.91 39.22 -22.52
N LYS A 499 7.83 40.50 -22.90
CA LYS A 499 7.98 40.94 -24.29
C LYS A 499 9.41 41.45 -24.44
N GLY A 500 10.23 40.72 -25.20
CA GLY A 500 11.70 40.81 -25.16
C GLY A 500 12.33 42.19 -25.40
N THR A 501 11.59 43.18 -25.89
CA THR A 501 12.11 44.53 -26.14
C THR A 501 11.14 45.63 -25.69
N ILE A 502 11.69 46.82 -25.46
CA ILE A 502 11.00 48.08 -25.25
C ILE A 502 11.58 49.11 -26.24
N GLU A 503 10.71 49.92 -26.84
CA GLU A 503 11.08 50.87 -27.89
C GLU A 503 10.97 52.32 -27.40
N PHE A 504 11.95 53.16 -27.76
CA PHE A 504 11.99 54.60 -27.43
C PHE A 504 12.39 55.42 -28.66
N PHE A 505 12.06 56.72 -28.69
CA PHE A 505 12.50 57.62 -29.77
C PHE A 505 13.54 58.62 -29.28
N PHE A 506 14.78 58.55 -29.75
CA PHE A 506 15.81 59.55 -29.43
C PHE A 506 16.04 60.47 -30.64
N ASN A 507 15.77 61.78 -30.50
CA ASN A 507 15.86 62.78 -31.59
C ASN A 507 15.19 62.30 -32.90
N GLY A 508 14.05 61.59 -32.79
CA GLY A 508 13.28 61.07 -33.93
C GLY A 508 13.73 59.71 -34.49
N LYS A 509 14.78 59.07 -33.93
CA LYS A 509 15.20 57.70 -34.28
C LYS A 509 14.66 56.67 -33.29
N ASN A 510 14.17 55.54 -33.78
CA ASN A 510 13.71 54.43 -32.92
C ASN A 510 14.90 53.67 -32.32
N ILE A 511 14.88 53.47 -31.01
CA ILE A 511 15.86 52.73 -30.22
C ILE A 511 15.15 51.53 -29.59
N ILE A 512 15.65 50.33 -29.88
CA ILE A 512 15.07 49.08 -29.38
C ILE A 512 16.01 48.52 -28.32
N CYS A 513 15.54 48.49 -27.07
CA CYS A 513 16.29 47.98 -25.93
C CYS A 513 15.67 46.67 -25.42
N PRO A 514 16.44 45.73 -24.85
CA PRO A 514 15.86 44.57 -24.17
C PRO A 514 15.06 45.01 -22.93
N LYS A 515 14.01 44.30 -22.53
CA LYS A 515 13.37 44.63 -21.25
C LYS A 515 14.23 44.19 -20.08
N PHE A 516 14.47 45.11 -19.15
CA PHE A 516 15.05 44.78 -17.86
C PHE A 516 14.07 44.01 -17.00
N VAL A 517 14.57 42.94 -16.39
CA VAL A 517 13.83 42.17 -15.41
C VAL A 517 14.55 42.27 -14.09
N LYS A 518 13.81 42.60 -13.03
CA LYS A 518 14.34 42.68 -11.68
C LYS A 518 13.96 41.42 -10.93
N VAL A 519 14.93 40.73 -10.35
CA VAL A 519 14.71 39.63 -9.41
C VAL A 519 15.14 40.12 -8.04
N GLY A 520 14.17 40.40 -7.17
CA GLY A 520 14.42 41.10 -5.91
C GLY A 520 14.93 42.52 -6.14
N ASP A 521 16.22 42.76 -5.94
CA ASP A 521 16.88 44.05 -6.17
C ASP A 521 17.87 44.07 -7.35
N GLU A 522 18.13 42.91 -7.97
CA GLU A 522 19.12 42.78 -9.04
C GLU A 522 18.48 42.77 -10.43
N LEU A 523 19.13 43.43 -11.39
CA LEU A 523 18.75 43.36 -12.80
C LEU A 523 19.34 42.11 -13.44
N VAL A 524 18.50 41.28 -14.03
CA VAL A 524 18.89 40.02 -14.68
C VAL A 524 18.51 40.03 -16.16
N SER A 525 19.17 39.15 -16.92
CA SER A 525 18.90 38.97 -18.35
C SER A 525 17.73 38.02 -18.62
N GLU A 526 17.28 37.96 -19.87
CA GLU A 526 16.25 37.02 -20.33
C GLU A 526 16.65 35.53 -20.18
N TYR A 527 17.94 35.22 -20.06
CA TYR A 527 18.51 33.88 -19.88
C TYR A 527 18.63 33.48 -18.40
N TYR A 528 18.15 34.32 -17.48
CA TYR A 528 18.18 33.99 -16.07
C TYR A 528 17.25 32.81 -15.77
N SER A 529 17.82 31.74 -15.20
CA SER A 529 17.07 30.60 -14.66
C SER A 529 16.42 31.00 -13.35
N ILE A 530 15.09 31.07 -13.35
CA ILE A 530 14.27 31.44 -12.20
C ILE A 530 14.54 30.46 -11.05
N GLN A 531 14.73 31.00 -9.85
CA GLN A 531 14.89 30.27 -8.61
C GLN A 531 13.58 30.26 -7.81
N ASN A 532 13.50 29.33 -6.86
CA ASN A 532 12.31 29.19 -6.03
C ASN A 532 12.13 30.44 -5.14
N GLU A 533 10.89 30.90 -5.03
CA GLU A 533 10.45 32.12 -4.34
C GLU A 533 10.93 33.44 -4.96
N ASP A 534 11.50 33.42 -6.16
CA ASP A 534 11.91 34.63 -6.86
C ASP A 534 10.77 35.62 -7.00
N LYS A 535 11.08 36.89 -6.77
CA LYS A 535 10.16 38.02 -6.99
C LYS A 535 10.60 38.76 -8.23
N ILE A 536 9.96 38.42 -9.33
CA ILE A 536 10.24 38.93 -10.66
C ILE A 536 9.35 40.15 -10.91
N GLU A 537 9.96 41.28 -11.21
CA GLU A 537 9.29 42.48 -11.67
C GLU A 537 9.77 42.80 -13.09
N ILE A 538 8.83 42.82 -14.04
CA ILE A 538 9.15 43.16 -15.43
C ILE A 538 9.05 44.68 -15.58
N LEU A 539 10.20 45.35 -15.68
CA LEU A 539 10.25 46.80 -15.77
C LEU A 539 9.83 47.22 -17.19
N ASN A 540 8.72 47.94 -17.28
CA ASN A 540 8.21 48.50 -18.54
C ASN A 540 8.76 49.91 -18.84
N TYR A 541 9.92 50.24 -18.27
CA TYR A 541 10.59 51.52 -18.46
C TYR A 541 12.11 51.35 -18.33
N TYR A 542 12.84 52.30 -18.89
CA TYR A 542 14.24 52.56 -18.56
C TYR A 542 14.32 53.87 -17.78
N THR A 543 15.34 54.08 -16.94
CA THR A 543 15.67 55.45 -16.54
C THR A 543 16.37 56.16 -17.69
N LEU A 544 16.28 57.49 -17.75
CA LEU A 544 16.97 58.27 -18.77
C LEU A 544 18.46 57.93 -18.82
N LYS A 545 19.10 57.80 -17.66
CA LYS A 545 20.50 57.36 -17.53
C LYS A 545 20.74 56.02 -18.22
N GLN A 546 19.90 55.02 -17.98
CA GLN A 546 20.04 53.69 -18.59
C GLN A 546 19.88 53.73 -20.12
N VAL A 547 18.99 54.58 -20.65
CA VAL A 547 18.87 54.74 -22.11
C VAL A 547 20.13 55.40 -22.68
N LEU A 548 20.66 56.42 -22.02
CA LEU A 548 21.90 57.09 -22.45
C LEU A 548 23.11 56.16 -22.38
N GLU A 549 23.26 55.40 -21.29
CA GLU A 549 24.31 54.38 -21.14
C GLU A 549 24.21 53.30 -22.22
N PHE A 550 22.99 52.82 -22.53
CA PHE A 550 22.78 51.85 -23.61
C PHE A 550 23.18 52.41 -24.99
N MET A 551 23.06 53.72 -25.18
CA MET A 551 23.43 54.41 -26.42
C MET A 551 24.88 54.94 -26.42
N ASP A 552 25.68 54.64 -25.38
CA ASP A 552 27.02 55.19 -25.16
C ASP A 552 27.06 56.74 -25.19
N LEU A 553 26.01 57.39 -24.68
CA LEU A 553 25.88 58.84 -24.61
C LEU A 553 26.28 59.39 -23.23
N PRO A 554 26.85 60.61 -23.15
CA PRO A 554 27.26 61.20 -21.89
C PRO A 554 26.04 61.53 -21.02
N THR A 555 26.11 61.24 -19.72
CA THR A 555 25.07 61.62 -18.75
C THR A 555 25.13 63.11 -18.37
N GLU A 556 26.09 63.86 -18.89
CA GLU A 556 26.25 65.30 -18.68
C GLU A 556 25.59 66.07 -19.83
N GLY A 557 24.47 66.75 -19.57
CA GLY A 557 23.75 67.55 -20.57
C GLY A 557 22.29 67.81 -20.22
N GLU A 558 21.64 68.70 -20.97
CA GLU A 558 20.19 68.91 -20.90
C GLU A 558 19.48 67.93 -21.83
N TYR A 559 18.67 67.07 -21.22
CA TYR A 559 17.88 66.04 -21.87
C TYR A 559 16.41 66.25 -21.53
N TYR A 560 15.55 66.05 -22.53
CA TYR A 560 14.12 66.23 -22.40
C TYR A 560 13.42 64.91 -22.68
N VAL A 561 12.56 64.46 -21.78
CA VAL A 561 11.65 63.32 -22.00
C VAL A 561 10.26 63.90 -22.28
N ASN A 562 9.70 63.59 -23.45
CA ASN A 562 8.45 64.15 -23.97
C ASN A 562 8.39 65.70 -23.89
N ASN A 563 9.48 66.37 -24.26
CA ASN A 563 9.66 67.83 -24.23
C ASN A 563 9.72 68.48 -22.84
N ILE A 564 9.91 67.69 -21.77
CA ILE A 564 10.10 68.20 -20.40
C ILE A 564 11.53 67.88 -19.97
N LEU A 565 12.24 68.87 -19.41
CA LEU A 565 13.59 68.68 -18.88
C LEU A 565 13.55 67.57 -17.83
N ALA A 566 14.35 66.52 -18.05
CA ALA A 566 14.32 65.29 -17.29
C ALA A 566 15.63 65.09 -16.53
N ASP A 567 15.54 64.55 -15.32
CA ASP A 567 16.72 64.09 -14.59
C ASP A 567 17.10 62.66 -15.01
N MET A 568 18.25 62.18 -14.52
CA MET A 568 18.82 60.88 -14.87
C MET A 568 17.97 59.69 -14.39
N GLU A 569 17.11 59.88 -13.40
CA GLU A 569 16.24 58.86 -12.82
C GLU A 569 14.82 58.88 -13.45
N GLU A 570 14.53 59.85 -14.32
CA GLU A 570 13.26 59.97 -15.03
C GLU A 570 12.94 58.69 -15.79
N ARG A 571 11.71 58.18 -15.62
CA ARG A 571 11.28 56.90 -16.20
C ARG A 571 10.79 57.11 -17.63
N VAL A 572 11.54 56.56 -18.58
CA VAL A 572 11.21 56.52 -20.00
C VAL A 572 10.45 55.24 -20.29
N TYR A 573 9.16 55.35 -20.61
CA TYR A 573 8.30 54.21 -20.98
C TYR A 573 8.29 54.00 -22.50
N GLU A 574 7.73 52.87 -22.92
CA GLU A 574 7.59 52.51 -24.34
C GLU A 574 6.95 53.65 -25.16
N ASN A 575 7.53 53.96 -26.32
CA ASN A 575 7.17 55.04 -27.23
C ASN A 575 7.43 56.47 -26.72
N PHE A 576 8.09 56.66 -25.58
CA PHE A 576 8.48 58.01 -25.14
C PHE A 576 9.56 58.59 -26.05
N THR A 577 9.54 59.91 -26.18
CA THR A 577 10.53 60.66 -26.96
C THR A 577 11.57 61.29 -26.05
N ILE A 578 12.84 61.05 -26.31
CA ILE A 578 13.98 61.71 -25.67
C ILE A 578 14.58 62.68 -26.69
N SER A 579 14.83 63.92 -26.29
CA SER A 579 15.53 64.91 -27.11
C SER A 579 16.62 65.62 -26.33
N SER A 580 17.68 66.08 -27.02
CA SER A 580 18.76 66.87 -26.41
C SER A 580 19.26 67.94 -27.38
N GLU A 581 19.69 69.08 -26.83
CA GLU A 581 20.33 70.17 -27.57
C GLU A 581 21.84 69.99 -27.76
N LEU A 582 22.40 68.87 -27.27
CA LEU A 582 23.78 68.51 -27.61
C LEU A 582 23.93 68.53 -29.13
N PRO A 583 24.98 69.20 -29.67
CA PRO A 583 25.22 69.21 -31.12
C PRO A 583 25.21 67.76 -31.57
N GLU A 584 24.56 67.47 -32.72
CA GLU A 584 24.56 66.13 -33.32
C GLU A 584 25.96 65.57 -33.10
N ILE A 585 26.07 64.56 -32.23
CA ILE A 585 27.25 63.72 -32.24
C ILE A 585 27.24 63.22 -33.66
N VAL A 586 28.17 63.77 -34.44
CA VAL A 586 28.58 63.17 -35.68
C VAL A 586 29.04 61.80 -35.21
N LEU A 587 28.12 60.84 -35.30
CA LEU A 587 28.43 59.45 -35.60
C LEU A 587 29.61 59.58 -36.55
N THR A 588 30.81 59.31 -36.04
CA THR A 588 32.02 59.41 -36.85
C THR A 588 31.74 58.68 -38.16
N GLU A 589 32.41 59.02 -39.25
CA GLU A 589 32.15 58.41 -40.56
C GLU A 589 32.28 56.86 -40.60
N ALA A 590 32.53 56.20 -39.45
CA ALA A 590 32.27 54.79 -39.19
C ALA A 590 30.78 54.37 -39.08
N GLU A 591 29.82 55.29 -38.87
CA GLU A 591 28.42 54.95 -38.53
C GLU A 591 27.34 55.58 -39.43
N LYS A 592 27.72 56.30 -40.50
CA LYS A 592 26.80 56.70 -41.59
C LYS A 592 26.68 55.67 -42.74
N THR A 593 27.26 54.49 -42.58
CA THR A 593 26.93 53.30 -43.39
C THR A 593 26.63 52.11 -42.49
N ALA A 594 25.47 52.15 -41.85
CA ALA A 594 24.80 50.96 -41.36
C ALA A 594 23.43 50.82 -42.05
N GLU A 595 23.38 51.01 -43.37
CA GLU A 595 22.72 49.97 -44.15
C GLU A 595 23.43 48.67 -43.81
N LYS A 596 22.66 47.65 -43.39
CA LYS A 596 23.08 46.25 -43.21
C LYS A 596 24.34 45.90 -44.02
N LYS A 597 25.53 46.09 -43.45
CA LYS A 597 26.64 45.18 -43.72
C LYS A 597 26.47 44.08 -42.72
N LYS A 598 25.76 43.04 -43.16
CA LYS A 598 25.96 41.69 -42.61
C LYS A 598 27.48 41.54 -42.41
N PRO A 599 27.93 41.00 -41.27
CA PRO A 599 29.31 40.59 -41.16
C PRO A 599 29.62 39.78 -42.43
N GLU A 600 30.54 40.27 -43.27
CA GLU A 600 30.87 39.55 -44.49
C GLU A 600 31.32 38.17 -44.04
N ALA A 601 30.59 37.15 -44.50
CA ALA A 601 30.91 35.78 -44.20
C ALA A 601 32.36 35.55 -44.59
N LYS A 602 33.21 35.23 -43.62
CA LYS A 602 34.59 34.85 -43.92
C LYS A 602 34.55 33.39 -44.36
N GLU A 603 35.13 33.14 -45.52
CA GLU A 603 35.47 31.80 -45.94
C GLU A 603 36.86 31.49 -45.40
N ILE A 604 36.94 30.63 -44.38
CA ILE A 604 38.21 30.20 -43.83
C ILE A 604 38.46 28.73 -44.20
N PRO A 605 39.58 28.42 -44.88
CA PRO A 605 39.99 27.04 -45.10
C PRO A 605 40.48 26.44 -43.78
N VAL A 606 40.07 25.21 -43.47
CA VAL A 606 40.50 24.45 -42.28
C VAL A 606 40.68 22.97 -42.66
N THR A 607 41.43 22.23 -41.85
CA THR A 607 41.59 20.78 -42.03
C THR A 607 41.04 20.06 -40.83
N VAL A 608 40.02 19.21 -41.00
CA VAL A 608 39.39 18.43 -39.92
C VAL A 608 39.69 16.95 -40.12
N ASN A 609 40.41 16.32 -39.18
CA ASN A 609 40.85 14.92 -39.29
C ASN A 609 41.50 14.57 -40.64
N GLY A 610 42.29 15.48 -41.20
CA GLY A 610 42.94 15.33 -42.51
C GLY A 610 42.05 15.65 -43.73
N THR A 611 40.78 16.01 -43.53
CA THR A 611 39.85 16.44 -44.58
C THR A 611 39.85 17.96 -44.70
N PHE A 612 40.13 18.48 -45.89
CA PHE A 612 40.10 19.92 -46.15
C PHE A 612 38.66 20.43 -46.33
N LEU A 613 38.29 21.45 -45.56
CA LEU A 613 36.97 22.07 -45.57
C LEU A 613 37.11 23.59 -45.64
N THR A 614 36.05 24.25 -46.09
CA THR A 614 35.95 25.72 -46.07
C THR A 614 34.72 26.10 -45.27
N LEU A 615 34.93 26.67 -44.09
CA LEU A 615 33.85 27.18 -43.25
C LEU A 615 33.37 28.49 -43.87
N LYS A 616 32.07 28.58 -44.15
CA LYS A 616 31.45 29.71 -44.84
C LYS A 616 30.13 30.10 -44.15
N ASN A 617 29.67 31.33 -44.39
CA ASN A 617 28.42 31.91 -43.88
C ASN A 617 28.41 32.49 -42.45
N LYS A 618 29.52 32.44 -41.69
CA LYS A 618 29.67 33.15 -40.39
C LYS A 618 30.85 34.14 -40.43
N PRO A 619 30.79 35.25 -39.66
CA PRO A 619 31.93 36.18 -39.54
C PRO A 619 33.13 35.64 -38.76
N ALA A 620 32.86 34.72 -37.85
CA ALA A 620 33.83 34.04 -37.00
C ALA A 620 33.29 32.63 -36.75
N TYR A 621 34.20 31.69 -36.51
CA TYR A 621 33.85 30.30 -36.21
C TYR A 621 34.46 29.92 -34.87
N ILE A 622 33.72 29.11 -34.12
CA ILE A 622 34.20 28.34 -32.98
C ILE A 622 34.15 26.85 -33.32
N LEU A 623 34.83 26.01 -32.53
CA LEU A 623 34.98 24.58 -32.82
C LEU A 623 33.65 23.85 -33.07
N VAL A 624 32.57 24.18 -32.35
CA VAL A 624 31.25 23.54 -32.58
C VAL A 624 30.68 23.83 -33.97
N ASP A 625 30.99 25.00 -34.55
CA ASP A 625 30.49 25.38 -35.88
C ASP A 625 31.06 24.49 -36.98
N VAL A 626 32.16 23.79 -36.72
CA VAL A 626 32.77 22.84 -37.65
C VAL A 626 31.85 21.65 -37.92
N LEU A 627 31.02 21.27 -36.95
CA LEU A 627 30.07 20.15 -37.06
C LEU A 627 28.94 20.43 -38.06
N ASP A 628 28.68 21.70 -38.38
CA ASP A 628 27.76 22.08 -39.47
C ASP A 628 28.34 21.73 -40.86
N PHE A 629 29.66 21.51 -40.97
CA PHE A 629 30.39 21.28 -42.22
C PHE A 629 31.14 19.94 -42.28
N TYR A 630 31.27 19.26 -41.15
CA TYR A 630 31.94 17.95 -41.02
C TYR A 630 31.02 16.99 -40.30
N ASP A 631 30.67 15.89 -40.98
CA ASP A 631 29.76 14.88 -40.46
C ASP A 631 30.42 14.07 -39.34
N PHE A 632 30.14 14.46 -38.10
CA PHE A 632 30.60 13.77 -36.89
C PHE A 632 29.45 13.68 -35.88
N ASP A 633 28.97 12.45 -35.69
CA ASP A 633 27.85 12.13 -34.82
C ASP A 633 28.26 12.18 -33.34
N LEU A 634 27.70 13.15 -32.61
CA LEU A 634 27.85 13.33 -31.17
C LEU A 634 26.67 12.76 -30.35
N SER A 635 25.64 12.23 -31.00
CA SER A 635 24.43 11.72 -30.33
C SER A 635 24.65 10.35 -29.69
N GLU A 636 25.62 9.58 -30.19
CA GLU A 636 26.07 8.33 -29.60
C GLU A 636 27.56 8.43 -29.23
N ALA A 637 27.89 8.18 -27.95
CA ALA A 637 29.28 8.11 -27.52
C ALA A 637 29.94 6.84 -28.08
N LYS A 638 30.90 6.99 -29.00
CA LYS A 638 31.61 5.87 -29.67
C LYS A 638 33.01 5.61 -29.08
N GLY A 639 33.26 6.06 -27.84
CA GLY A 639 34.52 5.86 -27.12
C GLY A 639 34.46 6.38 -25.68
N SER A 640 35.57 6.25 -24.95
CA SER A 640 35.66 6.63 -23.52
C SER A 640 35.74 8.14 -23.28
N GLU A 641 36.19 8.90 -24.27
CA GLU A 641 36.44 10.33 -24.19
C GLU A 641 36.39 10.94 -25.59
N LEU A 642 35.83 12.14 -25.73
CA LEU A 642 35.85 12.89 -26.98
C LEU A 642 37.11 13.75 -27.02
N ILE A 643 38.05 13.42 -27.90
CA ILE A 643 39.26 14.20 -28.16
C ILE A 643 38.88 15.36 -29.08
N LYS A 644 39.24 16.58 -28.66
CA LYS A 644 39.03 17.83 -29.38
C LYS A 644 40.33 18.61 -29.35
N ARG A 645 40.96 18.81 -30.51
CA ARG A 645 42.15 19.65 -30.62
C ARG A 645 42.05 20.64 -31.75
N VAL A 646 42.62 21.81 -31.53
CA VAL A 646 42.84 22.84 -32.56
C VAL A 646 44.34 23.14 -32.56
N ASN A 647 44.98 22.99 -33.71
CA ASN A 647 46.43 23.13 -33.91
C ASN A 647 47.26 22.30 -32.91
N GLY A 648 46.80 21.08 -32.59
CA GLY A 648 47.47 20.15 -31.69
C GLY A 648 47.31 20.42 -30.19
N MET A 649 46.56 21.45 -29.79
CA MET A 649 46.24 21.75 -28.40
C MET A 649 44.81 21.34 -28.07
N ASP A 650 44.58 20.84 -26.84
CA ASP A 650 43.22 20.49 -26.38
C ASP A 650 42.30 21.73 -26.39
N ALA A 651 41.08 21.54 -26.87
CA ALA A 651 40.14 22.62 -27.17
C ALA A 651 38.73 22.34 -26.63
N GLU A 652 38.01 23.42 -26.35
CA GLU A 652 36.58 23.40 -26.02
C GLU A 652 35.73 23.70 -27.25
N PHE A 653 34.44 23.40 -27.20
CA PHE A 653 33.51 23.69 -28.32
C PHE A 653 33.37 25.18 -28.63
N THR A 654 33.71 26.03 -27.67
CA THR A 654 33.73 27.50 -27.75
C THR A 654 35.07 28.05 -28.24
N THR A 655 36.09 27.21 -28.48
CA THR A 655 37.42 27.67 -28.92
C THR A 655 37.34 28.30 -30.31
N PRO A 656 37.84 29.55 -30.50
CA PRO A 656 37.86 30.22 -31.80
C PRO A 656 38.70 29.49 -32.86
N ILE A 657 38.25 29.50 -34.11
CA ILE A 657 38.90 28.88 -35.25
C ILE A 657 39.37 29.96 -36.24
N GLU A 658 40.65 29.91 -36.58
CA GLU A 658 41.28 30.79 -37.57
C GLU A 658 41.55 30.06 -38.90
N ALA A 659 41.81 30.83 -39.96
CA ALA A 659 42.14 30.27 -41.27
C ALA A 659 43.43 29.43 -41.23
N GLY A 660 43.37 28.23 -41.78
CA GLY A 660 44.46 27.25 -41.79
C GLY A 660 44.51 26.34 -40.56
N ALA A 661 43.53 26.41 -39.65
CA ALA A 661 43.52 25.58 -38.45
C ALA A 661 43.44 24.08 -38.78
N GLU A 662 44.24 23.28 -38.06
CA GLU A 662 44.15 21.82 -38.03
C GLU A 662 43.32 21.38 -36.83
N ILE A 663 42.25 20.64 -37.09
CA ILE A 663 41.23 20.29 -36.11
C ILE A 663 41.16 18.77 -36.02
N GLU A 664 41.30 18.24 -34.80
CA GLU A 664 41.16 16.82 -34.50
C GLU A 664 39.91 16.63 -33.63
N ILE A 665 38.91 15.91 -34.15
CA ILE A 665 37.72 15.53 -33.39
C ILE A 665 37.52 14.03 -33.56
N SER A 666 37.77 13.26 -32.50
CA SER A 666 37.63 11.81 -32.54
C SER A 666 37.23 11.24 -31.19
N TRP A 667 36.59 10.08 -31.21
CA TRP A 667 36.36 9.31 -30.00
C TRP A 667 37.62 8.51 -29.68
N LYS A 668 38.11 8.64 -28.46
CA LYS A 668 39.19 7.80 -27.92
C LYS A 668 38.65 6.38 -27.74
N GLN A 669 39.14 5.46 -28.55
CA GLN A 669 38.82 4.03 -28.46
C GLN A 669 39.22 3.44 -27.11
#